data_AF-A0A7C6D2P8-F1
#
_entry.id   AF-A0A7C6D2P8-F1
#
_cell.length_a   1.000
_cell.length_b   1.000
_cell.length_c   1.000
_cell.angle_alpha   90.00
_cell.angle_beta   90.00
_cell.angle_gamma   90.00
#
_symmetry.space_group_name_H-M   'P 1'
#
loop_
_entity.id
_entity.type
_entity.pdbx_description
1 polymer ?
#
loop_
_entity_poly.entity_id
_entity_poly.type
_entity_poly.pdbx_seq_one_letter_code
_entity_poly.pdbx_strand_id
1 'polypeptide(L)'
;MTWLRKSVLRWPWLYVALAAVLTLITASLIPRLQFDASITSMIPDDDPVLAELLEVTEEFGSQELFAVALRAEDVYTPAVLQKIHRLAQEIEALPGVSQVDSPLSAQMIESGFFGIDIRPVADGVPQSPEEIEAFRADFAHTPYAGRLITTDGRGAMLLVKFEPWGEDEKRAVVEEIERIAQRYEGPEEISVVGDLYIFHYTEYAMQRDLFRLVPFVAIVIIAVLYWTFRSFLGVFIPLLTVTISLVWTLGLMALFEVPISIISMVLPMILMTLGIASGIHILNKYQELLGQGLEKSAALERTFREITSPVVMAALTTSAGFASLVTAFVRPIREFGIFTAFGVAAAMGLSLTLVPAVLSLVNPPPVKGEKEGASKTLLGRGLQRVARLALSRGTLVLAVGAGLLVVMAVGGSRIQLESNIVNYFDERTPIRQATATVEEVFGGSMQLAVVFDTGEPDGIKDPEVLGRIAKTQEYLNSFSTINHPTSIVDVLKLLNQALWDGDPSFYTIPESREAVAQQLLLFTMQGGSGLDSMVSYDYQQALINAQMKTLDAGELAAVIRAVEDYVEAEFGGDPSLTVTVTGTPKVMMRLMDRYVQTQISSLVTSSVGVGLIVVLLMGSAALGLLCLVPLLFTVVVNFGAMGFVGVPLDAVTSIIASLAIGLGIDYAIHYVSRYRLEREAGKSFDQAVLAAGTTSGRAIFFNSAALIVGFLVLAFSRYFQAIAIFGYLMALTMVISSLATLAIIPVLLRFYENRKLERGRKMRRMAVLFVALVLGISSAAWAVDLSGDDILSQIELGNLLAGSGTAELEMITENPNGAQRSYTLRIYRMQDETGEKQLLEYLAPADVRGTKFLSIKEGDGPSQMWLYMPALGRERRIAANMTGDKFMGTDFTYEEIAGDFDYEEQYSAVRLPDETVDGYGVYVLDLEPGADAPYERVKMWVRHEGMLPMRLELFGHGTAEPSKTLQLGDFREVEGEMIPHYLEMRDELAKTRTIIKLSEISSEGVAEDIFSLRYLRR
;
A
#
# COMPACT_ATOMS: atom_id res chain seq x y z
N MET A 1 -44.95 -9.16 -4.54
CA MET A 1 -44.63 -10.39 -5.31
C MET A 1 -45.65 -10.72 -6.41
N THR A 2 -46.95 -10.76 -6.13
CA THR A 2 -48.00 -11.06 -7.15
C THR A 2 -48.05 -10.06 -8.31
N TRP A 3 -47.80 -8.78 -8.06
CA TRP A 3 -47.69 -7.75 -9.09
C TRP A 3 -46.52 -7.98 -10.05
N LEU A 4 -45.31 -8.20 -9.50
CA LEU A 4 -44.08 -8.45 -10.28
C LEU A 4 -44.27 -9.64 -11.24
N ARG A 5 -44.78 -10.76 -10.73
CA ARG A 5 -45.08 -11.97 -11.51
C ARG A 5 -46.02 -11.68 -12.69
N LYS A 6 -47.11 -10.94 -12.46
CA LYS A 6 -48.08 -10.60 -13.51
C LYS A 6 -47.50 -9.63 -14.53
N SER A 7 -46.66 -8.69 -14.09
CA SER A 7 -46.00 -7.72 -14.97
C SER A 7 -45.02 -8.39 -15.93
N VAL A 8 -44.13 -9.24 -15.40
CA VAL A 8 -43.10 -9.93 -16.21
C VAL A 8 -43.72 -10.84 -17.27
N LEU A 9 -44.77 -11.59 -16.93
CA LEU A 9 -45.45 -12.46 -17.89
C LEU A 9 -46.25 -11.68 -18.94
N ARG A 10 -46.65 -10.44 -18.65
CA ARG A 10 -47.42 -9.59 -19.58
C ARG A 10 -46.51 -8.78 -20.52
N TRP A 11 -45.34 -8.36 -20.05
CA TRP A 11 -44.39 -7.51 -20.78
C TRP A 11 -42.97 -8.09 -20.78
N PRO A 12 -42.76 -9.33 -21.24
CA PRO A 12 -41.46 -10.01 -21.11
C PRO A 12 -40.32 -9.29 -21.85
N TRP A 13 -40.60 -8.70 -23.01
CA TRP A 13 -39.60 -7.97 -23.81
C TRP A 13 -39.04 -6.75 -23.06
N LEU A 14 -39.83 -6.08 -22.21
CA LEU A 14 -39.40 -4.91 -21.46
C LEU A 14 -38.31 -5.28 -20.46
N TYR A 15 -38.47 -6.40 -19.74
CA TYR A 15 -37.49 -6.87 -18.76
C TYR A 15 -36.21 -7.37 -19.42
N VAL A 16 -36.31 -8.03 -20.58
CA VAL A 16 -35.14 -8.42 -21.37
C VAL A 16 -34.38 -7.19 -21.87
N ALA A 17 -35.08 -6.19 -22.41
CA ALA A 17 -34.46 -4.95 -22.89
C ALA A 17 -33.80 -4.17 -21.74
N LEU A 18 -34.48 -4.04 -20.59
CA LEU A 18 -33.91 -3.36 -19.42
C LEU A 18 -32.65 -4.05 -18.92
N ALA A 19 -32.67 -5.39 -18.81
CA ALA A 19 -31.49 -6.15 -18.41
C ALA A 19 -30.34 -5.97 -19.42
N ALA A 20 -30.63 -5.99 -20.73
CA ALA A 20 -29.63 -5.78 -21.76
C ALA A 20 -29.00 -4.38 -21.71
N VAL A 21 -29.80 -3.33 -21.57
CA VAL A 21 -29.32 -1.94 -21.46
C VAL A 21 -28.44 -1.76 -20.22
N LEU A 22 -28.89 -2.20 -19.05
CA LEU A 22 -28.09 -2.13 -17.82
C LEU A 22 -26.78 -2.89 -17.94
N THR A 23 -26.80 -4.07 -18.58
CA THR A 23 -25.59 -4.88 -18.81
C THR A 23 -24.61 -4.17 -19.75
N LEU A 24 -25.08 -3.51 -20.80
CA LEU A 24 -24.21 -2.75 -21.70
C LEU A 24 -23.55 -1.55 -20.98
N ILE A 25 -24.32 -0.84 -20.14
CA ILE A 25 -23.81 0.27 -19.33
C ILE A 25 -22.72 -0.23 -18.37
N THR A 26 -23.00 -1.26 -17.56
CA THR A 26 -22.03 -1.77 -16.59
C THR A 26 -20.83 -2.45 -17.24
N ALA A 27 -21.02 -3.18 -18.36
CA ALA A 27 -19.93 -3.77 -19.11
C ALA A 27 -18.96 -2.73 -19.67
N SER A 28 -19.44 -1.54 -20.05
CA SER A 28 -18.57 -0.47 -20.55
C SER A 28 -17.60 0.10 -19.50
N LEU A 29 -17.87 -0.16 -18.21
CA LEU A 29 -17.03 0.27 -17.10
C LEU A 29 -15.93 -0.76 -16.75
N ILE A 30 -16.11 -2.03 -17.10
CA ILE A 30 -15.18 -3.12 -16.77
C ILE A 30 -13.73 -2.85 -17.21
N PRO A 31 -13.44 -2.22 -18.38
CA PRO A 31 -12.06 -1.90 -18.75
C PRO A 31 -11.33 -0.97 -17.78
N ARG A 32 -12.04 -0.26 -16.89
CA ARG A 32 -11.44 0.59 -15.84
C ARG A 32 -11.10 -0.17 -14.55
N LEU A 33 -11.41 -1.46 -14.49
CA LEU A 33 -11.19 -2.26 -13.29
C LEU A 33 -9.69 -2.54 -13.11
N GLN A 34 -9.14 -2.07 -12.00
CA GLN A 34 -7.74 -2.28 -11.62
C GLN A 34 -7.56 -3.54 -10.77
N PHE A 35 -6.33 -4.00 -10.64
CA PHE A 35 -5.90 -5.05 -9.72
C PHE A 35 -4.98 -4.41 -8.69
N ASP A 36 -5.02 -4.91 -7.46
CA ASP A 36 -4.17 -4.40 -6.39
C ASP A 36 -3.77 -5.56 -5.46
N ALA A 37 -2.47 -5.84 -5.39
CA ALA A 37 -1.91 -6.87 -4.51
C ALA A 37 -1.20 -6.31 -3.27
N SER A 38 -1.22 -4.99 -3.06
CA SER A 38 -0.50 -4.32 -1.98
C SER A 38 -1.02 -4.73 -0.59
N ILE A 39 -0.08 -4.81 0.36
CA ILE A 39 -0.39 -5.16 1.75
C ILE A 39 -0.95 -3.94 2.51
N THR A 40 -0.47 -2.74 2.16
CA THR A 40 -0.90 -1.48 2.77
C THR A 40 -2.38 -1.18 2.49
N SER A 41 -2.90 -1.48 1.29
CA SER A 41 -4.33 -1.32 0.98
C SER A 41 -5.27 -2.27 1.74
N MET A 42 -4.71 -3.29 2.41
CA MET A 42 -5.47 -4.20 3.27
C MET A 42 -5.80 -3.60 4.63
N ILE A 43 -5.01 -2.63 5.10
CA ILE A 43 -5.20 -1.94 6.38
C ILE A 43 -6.07 -0.68 6.16
N PRO A 44 -6.98 -0.33 7.09
CA PRO A 44 -7.68 0.96 7.06
C PRO A 44 -6.72 2.15 7.15
N ASP A 45 -7.03 3.21 6.40
CA ASP A 45 -6.22 4.44 6.33
C ASP A 45 -6.02 5.14 7.70
N ASP A 46 -6.87 4.84 8.69
CA ASP A 46 -6.83 5.39 10.05
C ASP A 46 -6.10 4.49 11.08
N ASP A 47 -5.51 3.36 10.69
CA ASP A 47 -4.74 2.51 11.62
C ASP A 47 -3.37 3.15 11.95
N PRO A 48 -3.00 3.24 13.24
CA PRO A 48 -1.76 3.89 13.66
C PRO A 48 -0.50 3.23 13.08
N VAL A 49 -0.50 1.92 12.85
CA VAL A 49 0.68 1.23 12.28
C VAL A 49 0.91 1.65 10.83
N LEU A 50 -0.17 1.94 10.09
CA LEU A 50 -0.05 2.46 8.72
C LEU A 50 0.36 3.93 8.74
N ALA A 51 -0.21 4.74 9.65
CA ALA A 51 0.18 6.14 9.81
C ALA A 51 1.68 6.29 10.15
N GLU A 52 2.20 5.48 11.08
CA GLU A 52 3.63 5.44 11.43
C GLU A 52 4.51 5.08 10.22
N LEU A 53 4.09 4.11 9.40
CA LEU A 53 4.84 3.74 8.19
C LEU A 53 4.83 4.89 7.16
N LEU A 54 3.68 5.54 6.97
CA LEU A 54 3.54 6.64 6.02
C LEU A 54 4.33 7.87 6.44
N GLU A 55 4.32 8.22 7.73
CA GLU A 55 5.12 9.32 8.29
C GLU A 55 6.62 9.10 8.05
N VAL A 56 7.10 7.87 8.30
CA VAL A 56 8.50 7.51 8.04
C VAL A 56 8.82 7.47 6.56
N THR A 57 7.85 7.08 5.72
CA THR A 57 8.00 7.10 4.26
C THR A 57 8.08 8.53 3.72
N GLU A 58 7.33 9.46 4.31
CA GLU A 58 7.31 10.86 3.96
C GLU A 58 8.58 11.58 4.39
N GLU A 59 9.12 11.26 5.57
CA GLU A 59 10.33 11.89 6.11
C GLU A 59 11.63 11.30 5.55
N PHE A 60 11.74 9.97 5.45
CA PHE A 60 12.98 9.27 5.08
C PHE A 60 12.97 8.63 3.68
N GLY A 61 11.89 8.84 2.91
CA GLY A 61 11.69 8.19 1.61
C GLY A 61 11.16 6.76 1.69
N SER A 62 11.00 6.09 0.54
CA SER A 62 10.38 4.76 0.47
C SER A 62 11.11 3.72 1.33
N GLN A 63 10.36 3.06 2.21
CA GLN A 63 10.83 1.93 3.02
C GLN A 63 10.60 0.58 2.31
N GLU A 64 10.07 0.60 1.09
CA GLU A 64 9.93 -0.59 0.25
C GLU A 64 11.25 -0.90 -0.45
N LEU A 65 11.70 -2.15 -0.38
CA LEU A 65 12.87 -2.58 -1.15
C LEU A 65 12.46 -2.80 -2.61
N PHE A 66 13.21 -2.26 -3.55
CA PHE A 66 13.24 -2.75 -4.93
C PHE A 66 14.68 -2.88 -5.39
N ALA A 67 15.06 -4.07 -5.81
CA ALA A 67 16.44 -4.36 -6.13
C ALA A 67 16.59 -5.33 -7.29
N VAL A 68 17.69 -5.17 -8.03
CA VAL A 68 18.19 -6.17 -8.97
C VAL A 68 19.44 -6.80 -8.36
N ALA A 69 19.34 -8.06 -8.00
CA ALA A 69 20.42 -8.84 -7.41
C ALA A 69 21.12 -9.68 -8.49
N LEU A 70 22.44 -9.74 -8.40
CA LEU A 70 23.30 -10.55 -9.27
C LEU A 70 24.12 -11.49 -8.40
N ARG A 71 24.07 -12.79 -8.71
CA ARG A 71 24.86 -13.85 -8.07
C ARG A 71 25.89 -14.40 -9.06
N ALA A 72 27.16 -14.42 -8.65
CA ALA A 72 28.28 -14.96 -9.42
C ALA A 72 29.23 -15.74 -8.49
N GLU A 73 30.22 -16.43 -9.08
CA GLU A 73 31.33 -17.02 -8.28
C GLU A 73 32.19 -15.92 -7.65
N ASP A 74 32.46 -14.84 -8.39
CA ASP A 74 33.16 -13.63 -7.94
C ASP A 74 32.65 -12.41 -8.72
N VAL A 75 31.99 -11.48 -8.03
CA VAL A 75 31.40 -10.28 -8.66
C VAL A 75 32.43 -9.24 -9.06
N TYR A 76 33.66 -9.36 -8.55
CA TYR A 76 34.74 -8.43 -8.82
C TYR A 76 35.45 -8.66 -10.17
N THR A 77 35.06 -9.69 -10.92
CA THR A 77 35.63 -9.93 -12.25
C THR A 77 35.27 -8.79 -13.22
N PRO A 78 36.15 -8.40 -14.18
CA PRO A 78 35.90 -7.27 -15.07
C PRO A 78 34.61 -7.43 -15.88
N ALA A 79 34.29 -8.67 -16.29
CA ALA A 79 33.10 -8.99 -17.05
C ALA A 79 31.81 -8.73 -16.23
N VAL A 80 31.81 -9.08 -14.94
CA VAL A 80 30.67 -8.88 -14.05
C VAL A 80 30.53 -7.41 -13.67
N LEU A 81 31.63 -6.72 -13.32
CA LEU A 81 31.60 -5.28 -13.03
C LEU A 81 31.11 -4.47 -14.25
N GLN A 82 31.56 -4.82 -15.46
CA GLN A 82 31.07 -4.19 -16.68
C GLN A 82 29.58 -4.44 -16.92
N LYS A 83 29.09 -5.62 -16.54
CA LYS A 83 27.68 -5.99 -16.61
C LYS A 83 26.85 -5.16 -15.63
N ILE A 84 27.29 -5.08 -14.36
CA ILE A 84 26.66 -4.26 -13.31
C ILE A 84 26.56 -2.81 -13.77
N HIS A 85 27.64 -2.26 -14.32
CA HIS A 85 27.66 -0.87 -14.81
C HIS A 85 26.61 -0.60 -15.89
N ARG A 86 26.54 -1.46 -16.92
CA ARG A 86 25.57 -1.29 -18.01
C ARG A 86 24.13 -1.50 -17.55
N LEU A 87 23.93 -2.48 -16.66
CA LEU A 87 22.63 -2.76 -16.08
C LEU A 87 22.13 -1.56 -15.27
N ALA A 88 22.98 -0.95 -14.44
CA ALA A 88 22.67 0.26 -13.69
C ALA A 88 22.28 1.41 -14.63
N GLN A 89 23.10 1.70 -15.65
CA GLN A 89 22.84 2.79 -16.61
C GLN A 89 21.56 2.61 -17.41
N GLU A 90 21.27 1.38 -17.87
CA GLU A 90 20.03 1.13 -18.62
C GLU A 90 18.78 1.25 -17.74
N ILE A 91 18.86 0.86 -16.46
CA ILE A 91 17.74 1.00 -15.51
C ILE A 91 17.56 2.47 -15.13
N GLU A 92 18.64 3.18 -14.82
CA GLU A 92 18.61 4.60 -14.43
C GLU A 92 18.12 5.52 -15.57
N ALA A 93 18.33 5.12 -16.83
CA ALA A 93 17.82 5.86 -18.00
C ALA A 93 16.31 5.67 -18.24
N LEU A 94 15.64 4.79 -17.49
CA LEU A 94 14.19 4.60 -17.65
C LEU A 94 13.42 5.81 -17.11
N PRO A 95 12.35 6.24 -17.79
CA PRO A 95 11.49 7.29 -17.27
C PRO A 95 10.95 6.86 -15.92
N GLY A 96 11.27 7.66 -14.91
CA GLY A 96 10.86 7.46 -13.55
C GLY A 96 11.88 6.79 -12.62
N VAL A 97 12.91 6.14 -13.12
CA VAL A 97 13.97 5.74 -12.18
C VAL A 97 14.70 7.02 -11.74
N SER A 98 14.60 7.36 -10.46
CA SER A 98 15.23 8.58 -9.92
C SER A 98 16.72 8.38 -9.74
N GLN A 99 17.12 7.19 -9.28
CA GLN A 99 18.51 6.82 -9.05
C GLN A 99 18.67 5.30 -8.98
N VAL A 100 19.84 4.80 -9.40
CA VAL A 100 20.25 3.41 -9.13
C VAL A 100 21.52 3.38 -8.28
N ASP A 101 21.40 2.96 -7.02
CA ASP A 101 22.56 2.73 -6.17
C ASP A 101 23.20 1.39 -6.55
N SER A 102 24.42 1.44 -7.06
CA SER A 102 25.19 0.28 -7.52
C SER A 102 26.55 0.24 -6.82
N PRO A 103 27.24 -0.93 -6.79
CA PRO A 103 28.58 -0.99 -6.23
C PRO A 103 29.58 -0.03 -6.87
N LEU A 104 29.38 0.35 -8.14
CA LEU A 104 30.27 1.25 -8.88
C LEU A 104 29.91 2.73 -8.70
N SER A 105 28.67 3.05 -8.31
CA SER A 105 28.24 4.42 -7.98
C SER A 105 28.35 4.74 -6.48
N ALA A 106 28.72 3.75 -5.66
CA ALA A 106 28.89 3.93 -4.22
C ALA A 106 29.93 5.02 -3.90
N GLN A 107 29.59 5.89 -2.94
CA GLN A 107 30.49 6.94 -2.45
C GLN A 107 31.44 6.36 -1.38
N MET A 108 32.70 6.75 -1.44
CA MET A 108 33.71 6.49 -0.41
C MET A 108 34.09 7.80 0.28
N ILE A 109 34.33 7.72 1.60
CA ILE A 109 34.81 8.83 2.42
C ILE A 109 36.27 8.52 2.77
N GLU A 110 37.19 9.36 2.32
CA GLU A 110 38.62 9.20 2.60
C GLU A 110 39.26 10.50 3.11
N SER A 111 40.50 10.41 3.55
CA SER A 111 41.25 11.57 4.04
C SER A 111 41.60 12.51 2.90
N GLY A 112 40.98 13.69 2.92
CA GLY A 112 41.14 14.70 1.88
C GLY A 112 42.04 15.86 2.26
N PHE A 113 42.35 16.69 1.27
CA PHE A 113 43.00 17.99 1.51
C PHE A 113 42.20 18.87 2.49
N PHE A 114 40.88 18.69 2.56
CA PHE A 114 39.95 19.39 3.47
C PHE A 114 39.67 18.63 4.79
N GLY A 115 40.24 17.45 4.95
CA GLY A 115 40.06 16.56 6.10
C GLY A 115 39.31 15.32 5.66
N ILE A 116 38.24 15.51 4.91
CA ILE A 116 37.53 14.46 4.21
C ILE A 116 37.48 14.80 2.71
N ASP A 117 37.45 13.78 1.87
CA ASP A 117 37.10 13.84 0.46
C ASP A 117 36.01 12.80 0.19
N ILE A 118 35.02 13.17 -0.63
CA ILE A 118 33.91 12.30 -1.00
C ILE A 118 33.97 12.10 -2.49
N ARG A 119 34.29 10.88 -2.90
CA ARG A 119 34.39 10.51 -4.31
C ARG A 119 33.70 9.19 -4.57
N PRO A 120 33.32 8.90 -5.82
CA PRO A 120 32.94 7.56 -6.22
C PRO A 120 34.07 6.58 -5.86
N VAL A 121 33.70 5.39 -5.40
CA VAL A 121 34.65 4.30 -5.14
C VAL A 121 35.40 3.87 -6.40
N ALA A 122 34.83 4.13 -7.58
CA ALA A 122 35.43 3.84 -8.87
C ALA A 122 35.13 4.97 -9.89
N ASP A 123 36.17 5.48 -10.56
CA ASP A 123 36.05 6.46 -11.65
C ASP A 123 35.54 5.81 -12.96
N GLY A 124 35.61 4.49 -13.06
CA GLY A 124 35.21 3.68 -14.19
C GLY A 124 35.22 2.21 -13.85
N VAL A 125 34.85 1.35 -14.80
CA VAL A 125 34.80 -0.10 -14.56
C VAL A 125 36.22 -0.68 -14.43
N PRO A 126 36.63 -1.24 -13.28
CA PRO A 126 37.94 -1.86 -13.11
C PRO A 126 38.22 -2.97 -14.14
N GLN A 127 39.36 -2.90 -14.82
CA GLN A 127 39.74 -3.87 -15.87
C GLN A 127 40.98 -4.69 -15.49
N SER A 128 41.97 -4.08 -14.84
CA SER A 128 43.22 -4.75 -14.48
C SER A 128 43.11 -5.43 -13.09
N PRO A 129 43.89 -6.50 -12.83
CA PRO A 129 43.90 -7.12 -11.51
C PRO A 129 44.25 -6.16 -10.36
N GLU A 130 45.10 -5.16 -10.64
CA GLU A 130 45.48 -4.13 -9.66
C GLU A 130 44.31 -3.17 -9.37
N GLU A 131 43.60 -2.71 -10.40
CA GLU A 131 42.39 -1.88 -10.25
C GLU A 131 41.27 -2.61 -9.50
N ILE A 132 41.09 -3.92 -9.76
CA ILE A 132 40.07 -4.73 -9.09
C ILE A 132 40.38 -4.90 -7.61
N GLU A 133 41.64 -5.17 -7.27
CA GLU A 133 42.05 -5.34 -5.88
C GLU A 133 41.95 -4.00 -5.12
N ALA A 134 42.30 -2.90 -5.77
CA ALA A 134 42.09 -1.55 -5.23
C ALA A 134 40.60 -1.29 -4.99
N PHE A 135 39.74 -1.53 -5.98
CA PHE A 135 38.28 -1.37 -5.84
C PHE A 135 37.71 -2.28 -4.72
N ARG A 136 38.19 -3.52 -4.60
CA ARG A 136 37.77 -4.43 -3.53
C ARG A 136 38.15 -3.90 -2.15
N ALA A 137 39.36 -3.37 -2.00
CA ALA A 137 39.84 -2.78 -0.75
C ALA A 137 39.05 -1.51 -0.40
N ASP A 138 38.91 -0.60 -1.36
CA ASP A 138 38.20 0.67 -1.20
C ASP A 138 36.71 0.43 -0.89
N PHE A 139 36.05 -0.47 -1.61
CA PHE A 139 34.64 -0.79 -1.40
C PHE A 139 34.36 -1.36 -0.01
N ALA A 140 35.28 -2.15 0.55
CA ALA A 140 35.16 -2.72 1.90
C ALA A 140 35.16 -1.65 3.02
N HIS A 141 35.62 -0.43 2.72
CA HIS A 141 35.61 0.71 3.63
C HIS A 141 34.47 1.71 3.37
N THR A 142 33.49 1.33 2.55
CA THR A 142 32.27 2.12 2.32
C THR A 142 31.15 1.75 3.29
N PRO A 143 30.17 2.65 3.54
CA PRO A 143 28.97 2.30 4.33
C PRO A 143 28.07 1.27 3.61
N TYR A 144 28.37 0.96 2.34
CA TYR A 144 27.65 0.01 1.50
C TYR A 144 28.23 -1.41 1.53
N ALA A 145 29.35 -1.61 2.24
CA ALA A 145 30.02 -2.90 2.37
C ALA A 145 29.08 -3.95 3.01
N GLY A 146 29.03 -5.15 2.41
CA GLY A 146 28.10 -6.21 2.81
C GLY A 146 26.67 -6.03 2.27
N ARG A 147 26.26 -4.81 1.90
CA ARG A 147 24.91 -4.48 1.41
C ARG A 147 24.81 -4.49 -0.12
N LEU A 148 25.68 -3.74 -0.82
CA LEU A 148 25.67 -3.74 -2.30
C LEU A 148 26.62 -4.79 -2.89
N ILE A 149 27.67 -5.19 -2.16
CA ILE A 149 28.44 -6.41 -2.45
C ILE A 149 28.56 -7.22 -1.16
N THR A 150 28.27 -8.52 -1.23
CA THR A 150 28.38 -9.41 -0.08
C THR A 150 29.84 -9.57 0.37
N THR A 151 30.06 -9.82 1.65
CA THR A 151 31.41 -9.95 2.23
C THR A 151 32.25 -11.06 1.57
N ASP A 152 31.59 -12.10 1.05
CA ASP A 152 32.23 -13.20 0.33
C ASP A 152 32.44 -12.92 -1.18
N GLY A 153 31.97 -11.78 -1.69
CA GLY A 153 32.10 -11.37 -3.08
C GLY A 153 31.25 -12.17 -4.07
N ARG A 154 30.26 -12.96 -3.61
CA ARG A 154 29.39 -13.76 -4.49
C ARG A 154 28.13 -13.03 -4.97
N GLY A 155 27.73 -11.95 -4.29
CA GLY A 155 26.53 -11.19 -4.60
C GLY A 155 26.81 -9.72 -4.85
N ALA A 156 26.15 -9.13 -5.84
CA ALA A 156 26.06 -7.69 -6.06
C ALA A 156 24.59 -7.24 -6.16
N MET A 157 24.23 -6.12 -5.55
CA MET A 157 22.86 -5.60 -5.51
C MET A 157 22.81 -4.19 -6.09
N LEU A 158 21.82 -3.95 -6.94
CA LEU A 158 21.45 -2.64 -7.48
C LEU A 158 20.14 -2.23 -6.80
N LEU A 159 20.15 -1.18 -5.99
CA LEU A 159 18.94 -0.63 -5.38
C LEU A 159 18.35 0.42 -6.31
N VAL A 160 17.09 0.26 -6.69
CA VAL A 160 16.41 1.17 -7.61
C VAL A 160 15.50 2.08 -6.81
N LYS A 161 15.71 3.39 -6.92
CA LYS A 161 14.81 4.40 -6.38
C LYS A 161 13.90 4.90 -7.50
N PHE A 162 12.64 5.10 -7.18
CA PHE A 162 11.62 5.57 -8.11
C PHE A 162 11.20 7.00 -7.72
N GLU A 163 10.86 7.83 -8.69
CA GLU A 163 10.14 9.08 -8.40
C GLU A 163 8.68 8.75 -7.95
N PRO A 164 8.01 9.66 -7.25
CA PRO A 164 6.61 9.48 -6.87
C PRO A 164 5.65 9.55 -8.09
N TRP A 165 4.99 8.44 -8.45
CA TRP A 165 3.91 8.40 -9.48
C TRP A 165 2.64 7.67 -9.06
N GLY A 166 1.65 7.72 -9.98
CA GLY A 166 0.51 6.81 -10.02
C GLY A 166 0.83 5.38 -10.50
N GLU A 167 -0.07 4.44 -10.22
CA GLU A 167 0.14 2.99 -10.35
C GLU A 167 0.42 2.47 -11.78
N ASP A 168 -0.16 3.07 -12.82
CA ASP A 168 0.01 2.59 -14.21
C ASP A 168 1.44 2.81 -14.75
N GLU A 169 2.10 3.88 -14.30
CA GLU A 169 3.49 4.20 -14.68
C GLU A 169 4.47 3.23 -13.99
N LYS A 170 4.25 2.94 -12.71
CA LYS A 170 5.03 1.96 -11.94
C LYS A 170 5.06 0.58 -12.63
N ARG A 171 3.91 0.10 -13.11
CA ARG A 171 3.82 -1.21 -13.77
C ARG A 171 4.72 -1.30 -15.00
N ALA A 172 4.66 -0.30 -15.87
CA ALA A 172 5.41 -0.29 -17.13
C ALA A 172 6.93 -0.29 -16.87
N VAL A 173 7.37 0.47 -15.86
CA VAL A 173 8.79 0.55 -15.47
C VAL A 173 9.27 -0.79 -14.90
N VAL A 174 8.52 -1.41 -13.99
CA VAL A 174 8.89 -2.73 -13.41
C VAL A 174 8.99 -3.81 -14.48
N GLU A 175 8.04 -3.87 -15.42
CA GLU A 175 8.09 -4.81 -16.56
C GLU A 175 9.30 -4.56 -17.48
N GLU A 176 9.70 -3.30 -17.65
CA GLU A 176 10.90 -2.97 -18.41
C GLU A 176 12.17 -3.38 -17.67
N ILE A 177 12.26 -3.12 -16.36
CA ILE A 177 13.40 -3.56 -15.53
C ILE A 177 13.54 -5.09 -15.57
N GLU A 178 12.45 -5.84 -15.46
CA GLU A 178 12.47 -7.30 -15.60
C GLU A 178 13.00 -7.72 -16.98
N ARG A 179 12.56 -7.05 -18.06
CA ARG A 179 13.05 -7.31 -19.42
C ARG A 179 14.51 -6.92 -19.60
N ILE A 180 14.99 -5.85 -18.98
CA ILE A 180 16.41 -5.49 -18.96
C ILE A 180 17.19 -6.59 -18.24
N ALA A 181 16.81 -6.96 -17.03
CA ALA A 181 17.48 -7.99 -16.23
C ALA A 181 17.60 -9.33 -16.99
N GLN A 182 16.51 -9.79 -17.63
CA GLN A 182 16.49 -11.00 -18.45
C GLN A 182 17.43 -10.94 -19.67
N ARG A 183 17.63 -9.76 -20.29
CA ARG A 183 18.56 -9.61 -21.42
C ARG A 183 20.03 -9.76 -21.01
N TYR A 184 20.34 -9.48 -19.74
CA TYR A 184 21.69 -9.56 -19.19
C TYR A 184 22.03 -10.91 -18.54
N GLU A 185 21.07 -11.85 -18.49
CA GLU A 185 21.30 -13.22 -18.01
C GLU A 185 22.46 -13.89 -18.75
N GLY A 186 23.28 -14.62 -18.00
CA GLY A 186 24.48 -15.29 -18.50
C GLY A 186 24.93 -16.40 -17.57
N PRO A 187 26.24 -16.60 -17.37
CA PRO A 187 26.72 -17.52 -16.32
C PRO A 187 26.35 -17.05 -14.90
N GLU A 188 26.08 -15.74 -14.73
CA GLU A 188 25.57 -15.15 -13.50
C GLU A 188 24.04 -15.21 -13.46
N GLU A 189 23.51 -15.44 -12.27
CA GLU A 189 22.07 -15.43 -12.00
C GLU A 189 21.64 -14.01 -11.64
N ILE A 190 20.67 -13.46 -12.38
CA ILE A 190 20.14 -12.11 -12.14
C ILE A 190 18.69 -12.24 -11.70
N SER A 191 18.35 -11.60 -10.59
CA SER A 191 17.05 -11.69 -9.92
C SER A 191 16.51 -10.31 -9.63
N VAL A 192 15.29 -10.02 -10.08
CA VAL A 192 14.55 -8.84 -9.65
C VAL A 192 13.77 -9.21 -8.38
N VAL A 193 13.88 -8.38 -7.35
CA VAL A 193 13.22 -8.59 -6.05
C VAL A 193 12.70 -7.28 -5.50
N GLY A 194 11.88 -7.39 -4.46
CA GLY A 194 11.31 -6.25 -3.76
C GLY A 194 9.80 -6.27 -3.74
N ASP A 195 9.22 -5.49 -2.83
CA ASP A 195 7.77 -5.47 -2.57
C ASP A 195 7.00 -5.08 -3.83
N LEU A 196 7.45 -4.04 -4.54
CA LEU A 196 6.83 -3.58 -5.78
C LEU A 196 6.86 -4.65 -6.90
N TYR A 197 7.95 -5.43 -7.02
CA TYR A 197 8.01 -6.54 -7.98
C TYR A 197 7.12 -7.72 -7.54
N ILE A 198 7.08 -8.04 -6.24
CA ILE A 198 6.20 -9.08 -5.68
C ILE A 198 4.73 -8.73 -5.97
N PHE A 199 4.30 -7.49 -5.71
CA PHE A 199 2.93 -7.05 -5.97
C PHE A 199 2.60 -7.08 -7.45
N HIS A 200 3.49 -6.54 -8.30
CA HIS A 200 3.33 -6.58 -9.74
C HIS A 200 3.17 -8.02 -10.28
N TYR A 201 4.07 -8.93 -9.89
CA TYR A 201 4.00 -10.33 -10.31
C TYR A 201 2.75 -11.03 -9.77
N THR A 202 2.30 -10.66 -8.57
CA THR A 202 1.04 -11.17 -7.98
C THR A 202 -0.16 -10.72 -8.79
N GLU A 203 -0.26 -9.45 -9.17
CA GLU A 203 -1.33 -8.95 -10.03
C GLU A 203 -1.35 -9.63 -11.39
N TYR A 204 -0.17 -9.82 -12.00
CA TYR A 204 -0.03 -10.54 -13.26
C TYR A 204 -0.51 -12.00 -13.13
N ALA A 205 -0.09 -12.70 -12.08
CA ALA A 205 -0.51 -14.06 -11.77
C ALA A 205 -2.04 -14.14 -11.57
N MET A 206 -2.59 -13.19 -10.81
CA MET A 206 -4.02 -13.06 -10.58
C MET A 206 -4.79 -12.87 -11.88
N GLN A 207 -4.40 -11.92 -12.73
CA GLN A 207 -5.04 -11.70 -14.03
C GLN A 207 -5.05 -12.98 -14.88
N ARG A 208 -3.90 -13.66 -14.97
CA ARG A 208 -3.78 -14.91 -15.74
C ARG A 208 -4.66 -16.04 -15.22
N ASP A 209 -4.70 -16.23 -13.90
CA ASP A 209 -5.56 -17.24 -13.30
C ASP A 209 -7.05 -16.88 -13.48
N LEU A 210 -7.44 -15.60 -13.35
CA LEU A 210 -8.82 -15.15 -13.59
C LEU A 210 -9.27 -15.46 -15.02
N PHE A 211 -8.49 -15.06 -16.03
CA PHE A 211 -8.83 -15.28 -17.44
C PHE A 211 -8.86 -16.76 -17.85
N ARG A 212 -8.17 -17.64 -17.11
CA ARG A 212 -8.20 -19.09 -17.36
C ARG A 212 -9.32 -19.80 -16.61
N LEU A 213 -9.50 -19.47 -15.33
CA LEU A 213 -10.40 -20.18 -14.44
C LEU A 213 -11.87 -19.80 -14.70
N VAL A 214 -12.19 -18.54 -15.05
CA VAL A 214 -13.59 -18.13 -15.29
C VAL A 214 -14.21 -18.91 -16.46
N PRO A 215 -13.58 -18.99 -17.65
CA PRO A 215 -14.09 -19.82 -18.74
C PRO A 215 -14.13 -21.31 -18.37
N PHE A 216 -13.16 -21.79 -17.59
CA PHE A 216 -13.12 -23.19 -17.20
C PHE A 216 -14.29 -23.55 -16.26
N VAL A 217 -14.57 -22.71 -15.26
CA VAL A 217 -15.75 -22.82 -14.38
C VAL A 217 -17.02 -22.78 -15.23
N ALA A 218 -17.12 -21.88 -16.21
CA ALA A 218 -18.27 -21.81 -17.11
C ALA A 218 -18.47 -23.11 -17.91
N ILE A 219 -17.40 -23.70 -18.46
CA ILE A 219 -17.46 -24.99 -19.19
C ILE A 219 -17.96 -26.12 -18.29
N VAL A 220 -17.42 -26.18 -17.07
CA VAL A 220 -17.80 -27.20 -16.07
C VAL A 220 -19.27 -27.05 -15.67
N ILE A 221 -19.71 -25.82 -15.43
CA ILE A 221 -21.10 -25.48 -15.18
C ILE A 221 -22.00 -25.87 -16.36
N ILE A 222 -21.58 -25.57 -17.59
CA ILE A 222 -22.31 -25.95 -18.81
C ILE A 222 -22.49 -27.47 -18.86
N ALA A 223 -21.43 -28.24 -18.55
CA ALA A 223 -21.50 -29.69 -18.50
C ALA A 223 -22.47 -30.20 -17.42
N VAL A 224 -22.44 -29.61 -16.22
CA VAL A 224 -23.35 -29.98 -15.11
C VAL A 224 -24.81 -29.64 -15.44
N LEU A 225 -25.07 -28.44 -15.96
CA LEU A 225 -26.41 -28.01 -16.38
C LEU A 225 -26.93 -28.87 -17.53
N TYR A 226 -26.09 -29.17 -18.51
CA TYR A 226 -26.48 -30.01 -19.65
C TYR A 226 -26.77 -31.45 -19.19
N TRP A 227 -25.97 -31.99 -18.25
CA TRP A 227 -26.24 -33.29 -17.67
C TRP A 227 -27.57 -33.33 -16.90
N THR A 228 -27.89 -32.24 -16.18
CA THR A 228 -29.10 -32.11 -15.36
C THR A 228 -30.36 -31.94 -16.22
N PHE A 229 -30.34 -31.02 -17.20
CA PHE A 229 -31.54 -30.64 -17.96
C PHE A 229 -31.63 -31.24 -19.35
N ARG A 230 -30.52 -31.71 -19.93
CA ARG A 230 -30.41 -32.25 -21.29
C ARG A 230 -31.07 -31.36 -22.35
N SER A 231 -30.99 -30.05 -22.15
CA SER A 231 -31.68 -29.03 -22.96
C SER A 231 -30.82 -27.78 -23.05
N PHE A 232 -30.69 -27.23 -24.27
CA PHE A 232 -29.96 -25.98 -24.49
C PHE A 232 -30.51 -24.82 -23.66
N LEU A 233 -31.84 -24.67 -23.61
CA LEU A 233 -32.49 -23.64 -22.79
C LEU A 233 -32.26 -23.88 -21.29
N GLY A 234 -32.12 -25.14 -20.87
CA GLY A 234 -31.78 -25.50 -19.50
C GLY A 234 -30.36 -25.11 -19.07
N VAL A 235 -29.47 -24.90 -20.04
CA VAL A 235 -28.09 -24.43 -19.83
C VAL A 235 -27.99 -22.91 -20.00
N PHE A 236 -28.53 -22.40 -21.10
CA PHE A 236 -28.38 -21.00 -21.49
C PHE A 236 -29.04 -20.05 -20.49
N ILE A 237 -30.24 -20.37 -19.99
CA ILE A 237 -30.99 -19.46 -19.12
C ILE A 237 -30.28 -19.21 -17.77
N PRO A 238 -29.84 -20.24 -17.01
CA PRO A 238 -29.12 -20.01 -15.76
C PRO A 238 -27.75 -19.35 -15.99
N LEU A 239 -27.06 -19.71 -17.07
CA LEU A 239 -25.77 -19.12 -17.42
C LEU A 239 -25.93 -17.63 -17.75
N LEU A 240 -26.93 -17.26 -18.54
CA LEU A 240 -27.22 -15.87 -18.89
C LEU A 240 -27.48 -15.02 -17.64
N THR A 241 -28.30 -15.52 -16.71
CA THR A 241 -28.61 -14.77 -15.48
C THR A 241 -27.39 -14.54 -14.61
N VAL A 242 -26.52 -15.54 -14.48
CA VAL A 242 -25.34 -15.40 -13.63
C VAL A 242 -24.27 -14.53 -14.27
N THR A 243 -24.07 -14.64 -15.59
CA THR A 243 -23.14 -13.80 -16.34
C THR A 243 -23.56 -12.33 -16.27
N ILE A 244 -24.85 -12.02 -16.43
CA ILE A 244 -25.35 -10.64 -16.28
C ILE A 244 -25.10 -10.14 -14.85
N SER A 245 -25.38 -10.96 -13.84
CA SER A 245 -25.13 -10.58 -12.44
C SER A 245 -23.65 -10.29 -12.17
N LEU A 246 -22.77 -11.12 -12.72
CA LEU A 246 -21.32 -10.94 -12.62
C LEU A 246 -20.88 -9.64 -13.29
N VAL A 247 -21.34 -9.37 -14.51
CA VAL A 247 -21.03 -8.12 -15.24
C VAL A 247 -21.50 -6.90 -14.46
N TRP A 248 -22.70 -6.96 -13.85
CA TRP A 248 -23.19 -5.86 -13.01
C TRP A 248 -22.33 -5.67 -11.77
N THR A 249 -21.89 -6.75 -11.14
CA THR A 249 -21.05 -6.68 -9.95
C THR A 249 -19.68 -6.09 -10.27
N LEU A 250 -19.01 -6.58 -11.31
CA LEU A 250 -17.71 -6.06 -11.76
C LEU A 250 -17.81 -4.62 -12.27
N GLY A 251 -18.88 -4.28 -12.99
CA GLY A 251 -19.10 -2.91 -13.45
C GLY A 251 -19.37 -1.93 -12.29
N LEU A 252 -19.99 -2.38 -11.20
CA LEU A 252 -20.12 -1.56 -9.99
C LEU A 252 -18.79 -1.44 -9.24
N MET A 253 -17.98 -2.50 -9.17
CA MET A 253 -16.62 -2.40 -8.62
C MET A 253 -15.82 -1.34 -9.38
N ALA A 254 -15.86 -1.36 -10.71
CA ALA A 254 -15.21 -0.36 -11.55
C ALA A 254 -15.82 1.05 -11.39
N LEU A 255 -17.13 1.17 -11.13
CA LEU A 255 -17.78 2.46 -10.89
C LEU A 255 -17.34 3.11 -9.56
N PHE A 256 -17.10 2.30 -8.53
CA PHE A 256 -16.69 2.74 -7.20
C PHE A 256 -15.17 2.68 -7.00
N GLU A 257 -14.40 2.45 -8.07
CA GLU A 257 -12.92 2.38 -8.03
C GLU A 257 -12.41 1.36 -7.00
N VAL A 258 -13.12 0.23 -6.88
CA VAL A 258 -12.73 -0.87 -6.00
C VAL A 258 -11.93 -1.89 -6.82
N PRO A 259 -10.63 -2.06 -6.57
CA PRO A 259 -9.78 -2.95 -7.35
C PRO A 259 -10.08 -4.42 -7.06
N ILE A 260 -9.71 -5.30 -8.00
CA ILE A 260 -9.64 -6.73 -7.74
C ILE A 260 -8.39 -7.03 -6.90
N SER A 261 -8.60 -7.19 -5.60
CA SER A 261 -7.62 -7.68 -4.64
C SER A 261 -7.47 -9.20 -4.61
N ILE A 262 -6.42 -9.68 -3.94
CA ILE A 262 -6.16 -11.11 -3.67
C ILE A 262 -7.40 -11.82 -3.10
N ILE A 263 -8.16 -11.15 -2.24
CA ILE A 263 -9.38 -11.69 -1.63
C ILE A 263 -10.55 -11.65 -2.61
N SER A 264 -10.75 -10.53 -3.31
CA SER A 264 -11.92 -10.37 -4.19
C SER A 264 -11.79 -11.13 -5.52
N MET A 265 -10.60 -11.62 -5.86
CA MET A 265 -10.36 -12.39 -7.07
C MET A 265 -11.19 -13.69 -7.17
N VAL A 266 -11.59 -14.30 -6.05
CA VAL A 266 -12.46 -15.49 -6.07
C VAL A 266 -13.94 -15.15 -6.33
N LEU A 267 -14.33 -13.87 -6.25
CA LEU A 267 -15.72 -13.40 -6.41
C LEU A 267 -16.36 -13.86 -7.73
N PRO A 268 -15.73 -13.72 -8.91
CA PRO A 268 -16.35 -14.18 -10.17
C PRO A 268 -16.71 -15.66 -10.16
N MET A 269 -15.87 -16.48 -9.54
CA MET A 269 -16.06 -17.94 -9.47
C MET A 269 -17.19 -18.30 -8.52
N ILE A 270 -17.24 -17.62 -7.37
CA ILE A 270 -18.31 -17.76 -6.38
C ILE A 270 -19.65 -17.35 -6.98
N LEU A 271 -19.72 -16.20 -7.66
CA LEU A 271 -20.96 -15.76 -8.29
C LEU A 271 -21.39 -16.72 -9.40
N MET A 272 -20.47 -17.18 -10.25
CA MET A 272 -20.75 -18.16 -11.31
C MET A 272 -21.33 -19.47 -10.76
N THR A 273 -20.79 -19.98 -9.65
CA THR A 273 -21.26 -21.24 -9.06
C THR A 273 -22.58 -21.09 -8.31
N LEU A 274 -22.75 -20.02 -7.53
CA LEU A 274 -23.95 -19.81 -6.70
C LEU A 274 -25.13 -19.23 -7.45
N GLY A 275 -24.90 -18.29 -8.37
CA GLY A 275 -25.97 -17.58 -9.08
C GLY A 275 -26.85 -18.51 -9.92
N ILE A 276 -26.34 -19.70 -10.24
CA ILE A 276 -27.03 -20.70 -11.05
C ILE A 276 -28.07 -21.49 -10.26
N ALA A 277 -27.91 -21.63 -8.93
CA ALA A 277 -28.79 -22.44 -8.09
C ALA A 277 -30.27 -21.99 -8.20
N SER A 278 -30.50 -20.67 -8.21
CA SER A 278 -31.84 -20.09 -8.38
C SER A 278 -32.48 -20.46 -9.73
N GLY A 279 -31.70 -20.39 -10.81
CA GLY A 279 -32.13 -20.80 -12.14
C GLY A 279 -32.45 -22.29 -12.21
N ILE A 280 -31.65 -23.14 -11.57
CA ILE A 280 -31.88 -24.59 -11.49
C ILE A 280 -33.23 -24.90 -10.82
N HIS A 281 -33.51 -24.30 -9.66
CA HIS A 281 -34.76 -24.53 -8.94
C HIS A 281 -36.01 -24.14 -9.74
N ILE A 282 -35.96 -22.99 -10.43
CA ILE A 282 -37.07 -22.51 -11.26
C ILE A 282 -37.27 -23.44 -12.46
N LEU A 283 -36.21 -23.80 -13.17
CA LEU A 283 -36.30 -24.66 -14.36
C LEU A 283 -36.75 -26.07 -14.02
N ASN A 284 -36.23 -26.65 -12.95
CA ASN A 284 -36.60 -28.00 -12.54
C ASN A 284 -38.09 -28.08 -12.20
N LYS A 285 -38.62 -27.10 -11.45
CA LYS A 285 -40.05 -27.05 -11.15
C LYS A 285 -40.92 -26.81 -12.39
N TYR A 286 -40.46 -25.98 -13.32
CA TYR A 286 -41.13 -25.77 -14.59
C TYR A 286 -41.22 -27.06 -15.42
N GLN A 287 -40.12 -27.82 -15.53
CA GLN A 287 -40.11 -29.12 -16.21
C GLN A 287 -40.99 -30.15 -15.50
N GLU A 288 -40.99 -30.18 -14.16
CA GLU A 288 -41.87 -31.07 -13.37
C GLU A 288 -43.35 -30.85 -13.72
N LEU A 289 -43.81 -29.59 -13.75
CA LEU A 289 -45.21 -29.25 -14.04
C LEU A 289 -45.59 -29.51 -15.51
N LEU A 290 -44.68 -29.24 -16.45
CA LEU A 290 -44.88 -29.63 -17.86
C LEU A 290 -44.98 -31.16 -18.00
N GLY A 291 -44.16 -31.93 -17.26
CA GLY A 291 -44.21 -33.38 -17.23
C GLY A 291 -45.49 -33.97 -16.63
N GLN A 292 -46.18 -33.20 -15.78
CA GLN A 292 -47.51 -33.51 -15.26
C GLN A 292 -48.65 -33.18 -16.26
N GLY A 293 -48.31 -32.64 -17.43
CA GLY A 293 -49.27 -32.32 -18.49
C GLY A 293 -49.91 -30.93 -18.38
N LEU A 294 -49.38 -30.02 -17.54
CA LEU A 294 -49.86 -28.64 -17.51
C LEU A 294 -49.45 -27.89 -18.78
N GLU A 295 -50.35 -27.04 -19.30
CA GLU A 295 -50.01 -26.11 -20.38
C GLU A 295 -48.95 -25.10 -19.95
N LYS A 296 -48.12 -24.64 -20.90
CA LYS A 296 -46.98 -23.73 -20.67
C LYS A 296 -47.32 -22.54 -19.76
N SER A 297 -48.41 -21.82 -20.03
CA SER A 297 -48.79 -20.61 -19.27
C SER A 297 -49.14 -20.95 -17.81
N ALA A 298 -49.94 -22.00 -17.61
CA ALA A 298 -50.32 -22.46 -16.27
C ALA A 298 -49.13 -23.03 -15.49
N ALA A 299 -48.24 -23.76 -16.17
CA ALA A 299 -47.00 -24.27 -15.60
C ALA A 299 -46.08 -23.14 -15.15
N LEU A 300 -45.87 -22.09 -15.97
CA LEU A 300 -45.07 -20.92 -15.59
C LEU A 300 -45.69 -20.21 -14.37
N GLU A 301 -46.98 -19.86 -14.41
CA GLU A 301 -47.61 -19.13 -13.30
C GLU A 301 -47.48 -19.90 -11.97
N ARG A 302 -47.68 -21.22 -12.01
CA ARG A 302 -47.59 -22.09 -10.85
C ARG A 302 -46.16 -22.27 -10.37
N THR A 303 -45.18 -22.45 -11.26
CA THR A 303 -43.75 -22.47 -10.90
C THR A 303 -43.37 -21.21 -10.14
N PHE A 304 -43.68 -20.02 -10.68
CA PHE A 304 -43.31 -18.77 -10.01
C PHE A 304 -44.07 -18.57 -8.70
N ARG A 305 -45.32 -19.02 -8.61
CA ARG A 305 -46.07 -18.98 -7.34
C ARG A 305 -45.41 -19.84 -6.25
N GLU A 306 -44.93 -21.03 -6.60
CA GLU A 306 -44.39 -22.00 -5.65
C GLU A 306 -42.90 -21.77 -5.33
N ILE A 307 -42.08 -21.29 -6.29
CA ILE A 307 -40.62 -21.20 -6.16
C ILE A 307 -40.12 -19.81 -5.74
N THR A 308 -40.87 -18.73 -5.95
CA THR A 308 -40.40 -17.37 -5.62
C THR A 308 -40.00 -17.23 -4.16
N SER A 309 -40.82 -17.71 -3.22
CA SER A 309 -40.52 -17.59 -1.78
C SER A 309 -39.25 -18.37 -1.40
N PRO A 310 -39.13 -19.67 -1.72
CA PRO A 310 -37.90 -20.42 -1.49
C PRO A 310 -36.63 -19.78 -2.07
N VAL A 311 -36.67 -19.30 -3.31
CA VAL A 311 -35.51 -18.69 -3.98
C VAL A 311 -35.12 -17.36 -3.35
N VAL A 312 -36.10 -16.50 -3.04
CA VAL A 312 -35.84 -15.24 -2.34
C VAL A 312 -35.24 -15.48 -0.96
N MET A 313 -35.72 -16.51 -0.27
CA MET A 313 -35.19 -16.85 1.04
C MET A 313 -33.73 -17.29 1.00
N ALA A 314 -33.40 -18.23 0.12
CA ALA A 314 -32.02 -18.71 -0.04
C ALA A 314 -31.07 -17.56 -0.41
N ALA A 315 -31.43 -16.77 -1.42
CA ALA A 315 -30.58 -15.66 -1.85
C ALA A 315 -30.43 -14.56 -0.78
N LEU A 316 -31.47 -14.26 0.02
CA LEU A 316 -31.37 -13.30 1.12
C LEU A 316 -30.49 -13.82 2.25
N THR A 317 -30.57 -15.10 2.61
CA THR A 317 -29.69 -15.69 3.64
C THR A 317 -28.24 -15.71 3.18
N THR A 318 -27.98 -16.07 1.92
CA THR A 318 -26.64 -16.02 1.34
C THR A 318 -26.11 -14.59 1.26
N SER A 319 -26.91 -13.65 0.77
CA SER A 319 -26.52 -12.23 0.68
C SER A 319 -26.22 -11.64 2.06
N ALA A 320 -26.99 -12.00 3.09
CA ALA A 320 -26.74 -11.58 4.46
C ALA A 320 -25.48 -12.22 5.07
N GLY A 321 -25.19 -13.47 4.71
CA GLY A 321 -23.92 -14.12 5.04
C GLY A 321 -22.74 -13.30 4.52
N PHE A 322 -22.76 -12.92 3.24
CA PHE A 322 -21.74 -12.06 2.65
C PHE A 322 -21.72 -10.64 3.22
N ALA A 323 -22.89 -10.00 3.39
CA ALA A 323 -22.99 -8.64 3.91
C ALA A 323 -22.51 -8.51 5.36
N SER A 324 -22.48 -9.61 6.13
CA SER A 324 -21.91 -9.60 7.48
C SER A 324 -20.40 -9.36 7.51
N LEU A 325 -19.69 -9.59 6.39
CA LEU A 325 -18.28 -9.23 6.24
C LEU A 325 -18.06 -7.70 6.25
N VAL A 326 -19.12 -6.88 6.23
CA VAL A 326 -19.01 -5.42 6.36
C VAL A 326 -18.27 -5.01 7.64
N THR A 327 -18.33 -5.82 8.70
CA THR A 327 -17.65 -5.57 9.97
C THR A 327 -16.19 -6.03 10.00
N ALA A 328 -15.65 -6.50 8.88
CA ALA A 328 -14.24 -6.90 8.78
C ALA A 328 -13.32 -5.67 8.93
N PHE A 329 -12.21 -5.87 9.63
CA PHE A 329 -11.15 -4.86 9.73
C PHE A 329 -10.48 -4.65 8.36
N VAL A 330 -10.13 -5.77 7.72
CA VAL A 330 -9.44 -5.81 6.43
C VAL A 330 -10.38 -5.30 5.33
N ARG A 331 -9.99 -4.19 4.69
CA ARG A 331 -10.82 -3.47 3.71
C ARG A 331 -11.23 -4.34 2.52
N PRO A 332 -10.32 -5.09 1.87
CA PRO A 332 -10.69 -6.02 0.79
C PRO A 332 -11.73 -7.09 1.18
N ILE A 333 -11.76 -7.56 2.44
CA ILE A 333 -12.77 -8.51 2.93
C ILE A 333 -14.16 -7.83 2.99
N ARG A 334 -14.19 -6.58 3.46
CA ARG A 334 -15.41 -5.76 3.54
C ARG A 334 -16.03 -5.56 2.16
N GLU A 335 -15.21 -5.11 1.23
CA GLU A 335 -15.60 -4.86 -0.17
C GLU A 335 -16.07 -6.15 -0.83
N PHE A 336 -15.29 -7.24 -0.73
CA PHE A 336 -15.67 -8.56 -1.22
C PHE A 336 -17.06 -8.99 -0.70
N GLY A 337 -17.32 -8.78 0.59
CA GLY A 337 -18.63 -9.06 1.21
C GLY A 337 -19.77 -8.27 0.60
N ILE A 338 -19.59 -6.96 0.42
CA ILE A 338 -20.61 -6.05 -0.15
C ILE A 338 -20.92 -6.44 -1.60
N PHE A 339 -19.89 -6.57 -2.44
CA PHE A 339 -20.07 -6.85 -3.86
C PHE A 339 -20.59 -8.26 -4.10
N THR A 340 -20.17 -9.26 -3.31
CA THR A 340 -20.72 -10.61 -3.45
C THR A 340 -22.17 -10.68 -2.97
N ALA A 341 -22.52 -9.98 -1.87
CA ALA A 341 -23.92 -9.86 -1.43
C ALA A 341 -24.80 -9.21 -2.52
N PHE A 342 -24.31 -8.14 -3.15
CA PHE A 342 -24.97 -7.53 -4.29
C PHE A 342 -25.11 -8.52 -5.46
N GLY A 343 -24.05 -9.21 -5.85
CA GLY A 343 -24.05 -10.16 -6.97
C GLY A 343 -25.01 -11.33 -6.76
N VAL A 344 -25.15 -11.83 -5.52
CA VAL A 344 -26.15 -12.85 -5.19
C VAL A 344 -27.57 -12.27 -5.26
N ALA A 345 -27.79 -11.08 -4.72
CA ALA A 345 -29.09 -10.40 -4.77
C ALA A 345 -29.50 -10.03 -6.20
N ALA A 346 -28.56 -9.61 -7.04
CA ALA A 346 -28.76 -9.34 -8.46
C ALA A 346 -29.08 -10.63 -9.23
N ALA A 347 -28.37 -11.73 -8.97
CA ALA A 347 -28.66 -13.03 -9.57
C ALA A 347 -30.08 -13.53 -9.21
N MET A 348 -30.52 -13.30 -7.97
CA MET A 348 -31.89 -13.55 -7.54
C MET A 348 -32.88 -12.65 -8.29
N GLY A 349 -32.63 -11.34 -8.35
CA GLY A 349 -33.47 -10.38 -9.06
C GLY A 349 -33.67 -10.77 -10.53
N LEU A 350 -32.58 -11.13 -11.21
CA LEU A 350 -32.57 -11.64 -12.58
C LEU A 350 -33.28 -12.99 -12.70
N SER A 351 -33.09 -13.91 -11.74
CA SER A 351 -33.80 -15.19 -11.70
C SER A 351 -35.33 -15.02 -11.60
N LEU A 352 -35.81 -13.99 -10.91
CA LEU A 352 -37.24 -13.72 -10.73
C LEU A 352 -37.87 -12.86 -11.83
N THR A 353 -37.05 -12.25 -12.68
CA THR A 353 -37.49 -11.35 -13.76
C THR A 353 -37.11 -11.88 -15.14
N LEU A 354 -35.82 -12.04 -15.41
CA LEU A 354 -35.29 -12.45 -16.71
C LEU A 354 -35.65 -13.90 -17.06
N VAL A 355 -35.54 -14.85 -16.12
CA VAL A 355 -35.91 -16.26 -16.38
C VAL A 355 -37.38 -16.41 -16.80
N PRO A 356 -38.38 -15.87 -16.05
CA PRO A 356 -39.78 -15.88 -16.51
C PRO A 356 -39.97 -15.23 -17.86
N ALA A 357 -39.32 -14.08 -18.09
CA ALA A 357 -39.44 -13.35 -19.35
C ALA A 357 -38.95 -14.21 -20.53
N VAL A 358 -37.75 -14.80 -20.43
CA VAL A 358 -37.19 -15.66 -21.47
C VAL A 358 -38.03 -16.92 -21.67
N LEU A 359 -38.43 -17.61 -20.59
CA LEU A 359 -39.28 -18.81 -20.68
C LEU A 359 -40.65 -18.54 -21.31
N SER A 360 -41.20 -17.32 -21.13
CA SER A 360 -42.46 -16.93 -21.78
C SER A 360 -42.31 -16.79 -23.30
N LEU A 361 -41.13 -16.38 -23.78
CA LEU A 361 -40.84 -16.11 -25.20
C LEU A 361 -40.41 -17.36 -25.98
N VAL A 362 -39.77 -18.35 -25.32
CA VAL A 362 -39.25 -19.56 -25.99
C VAL A 362 -40.23 -20.73 -25.95
N ASN A 363 -40.10 -21.68 -26.88
CA ASN A 363 -40.92 -22.90 -26.86
C ASN A 363 -40.59 -23.79 -25.65
N PRO A 364 -41.58 -24.49 -25.07
CA PRO A 364 -41.35 -25.35 -23.92
C PRO A 364 -40.40 -26.49 -24.31
N PRO A 365 -39.42 -26.84 -23.45
CA PRO A 365 -38.50 -27.94 -23.72
C PRO A 365 -39.26 -29.28 -23.77
N PRO A 366 -38.80 -30.26 -24.56
CA PRO A 366 -39.40 -31.59 -24.58
C PRO A 366 -39.21 -32.26 -23.21
N VAL A 367 -40.31 -32.58 -22.53
CA VAL A 367 -40.29 -33.25 -21.22
C VAL A 367 -40.66 -34.72 -21.40
N LYS A 368 -39.80 -35.64 -20.95
CA LYS A 368 -40.19 -37.05 -20.79
C LYS A 368 -41.01 -37.19 -19.51
N GLY A 369 -42.23 -37.70 -19.61
CA GLY A 369 -43.05 -37.96 -18.42
C GLY A 369 -42.35 -38.96 -17.49
N GLU A 370 -42.01 -38.54 -16.27
CA GLU A 370 -41.47 -39.43 -15.25
C GLU A 370 -42.60 -40.37 -14.76
N LYS A 371 -42.65 -41.59 -15.29
CA LYS A 371 -43.50 -42.68 -14.77
C LYS A 371 -42.82 -43.53 -13.69
N GLU A 372 -41.54 -43.30 -13.39
CA GLU A 372 -40.81 -44.09 -12.39
C GLU A 372 -40.55 -43.31 -11.10
N GLY A 373 -41.08 -43.81 -9.98
CA GLY A 373 -40.91 -43.18 -8.67
C GLY A 373 -39.44 -43.03 -8.27
N ALA A 374 -39.04 -41.80 -7.95
CA ALA A 374 -37.69 -41.39 -7.54
C ALA A 374 -37.03 -42.29 -6.47
N SER A 375 -37.85 -43.00 -5.66
CA SER A 375 -37.44 -43.99 -4.65
C SER A 375 -36.72 -45.22 -5.20
N LYS A 376 -36.80 -45.54 -6.50
CA LYS A 376 -36.19 -46.76 -7.07
C LYS A 376 -34.73 -46.60 -7.52
N THR A 377 -34.23 -45.37 -7.63
CA THR A 377 -32.86 -45.04 -8.06
C THR A 377 -31.80 -45.37 -7.01
N LEU A 378 -30.54 -45.62 -7.42
CA LEU A 378 -29.43 -45.89 -6.51
C LEU A 378 -29.23 -44.78 -5.46
N LEU A 379 -29.27 -43.51 -5.91
CA LEU A 379 -29.22 -42.33 -5.03
C LEU A 379 -30.39 -42.31 -4.05
N GLY A 380 -31.62 -42.60 -4.52
CA GLY A 380 -32.81 -42.68 -3.67
C GLY A 380 -32.69 -43.74 -2.58
N ARG A 381 -32.12 -44.92 -2.89
CA ARG A 381 -31.83 -45.97 -1.89
C ARG A 381 -30.77 -45.52 -0.89
N GLY A 382 -29.73 -44.83 -1.34
CA GLY A 382 -28.67 -44.26 -0.49
C GLY A 382 -29.22 -43.24 0.51
N LEU A 383 -29.95 -42.25 0.03
CA LEU A 383 -30.60 -41.22 0.87
C LEU A 383 -31.57 -41.84 1.88
N GLN A 384 -32.33 -42.85 1.45
CA GLN A 384 -33.24 -43.56 2.36
C GLN A 384 -32.49 -44.34 3.46
N ARG A 385 -31.31 -44.90 3.16
CA ARG A 385 -30.45 -45.54 4.18
C ARG A 385 -29.92 -44.51 5.18
N VAL A 386 -29.44 -43.36 4.70
CA VAL A 386 -28.96 -42.27 5.57
C VAL A 386 -30.08 -41.78 6.50
N ALA A 387 -31.26 -41.51 5.96
CA ALA A 387 -32.42 -41.09 6.76
C ALA A 387 -32.86 -42.17 7.78
N ARG A 388 -32.85 -43.45 7.41
CA ARG A 388 -33.15 -44.55 8.34
C ARG A 388 -32.07 -44.71 9.41
N LEU A 389 -30.80 -44.53 9.08
CA LEU A 389 -29.71 -44.58 10.05
C LEU A 389 -29.86 -43.47 11.09
N ALA A 390 -30.16 -42.25 10.65
CA ALA A 390 -30.42 -41.11 11.54
C ALA A 390 -31.63 -41.37 12.47
N LEU A 391 -32.70 -41.99 11.97
CA LEU A 391 -33.88 -42.33 12.77
C LEU A 391 -33.64 -43.48 13.77
N SER A 392 -32.97 -44.55 13.33
CA SER A 392 -32.81 -45.79 14.10
C SER A 392 -31.62 -45.76 15.08
N ARG A 393 -30.57 -45.01 14.75
CA ARG A 393 -29.32 -44.93 15.54
C ARG A 393 -28.88 -43.48 15.79
N GLY A 394 -29.85 -42.59 16.06
CA GLY A 394 -29.59 -41.16 16.24
C GLY A 394 -28.55 -40.83 17.32
N THR A 395 -28.49 -41.60 18.41
CA THR A 395 -27.46 -41.44 19.46
C THR A 395 -26.05 -41.74 18.95
N LEU A 396 -25.88 -42.77 18.12
CA LEU A 396 -24.60 -43.08 17.49
C LEU A 396 -24.17 -41.97 16.51
N VAL A 397 -25.10 -41.45 15.71
CA VAL A 397 -24.82 -40.35 14.78
C VAL A 397 -24.33 -39.11 15.52
N LEU A 398 -25.00 -38.75 16.63
CA LEU A 398 -24.57 -37.63 17.47
C LEU A 398 -23.24 -37.91 18.19
N ALA A 399 -23.00 -39.14 18.67
CA ALA A 399 -21.74 -39.50 19.33
C ALA A 399 -20.55 -39.44 18.37
N VAL A 400 -20.71 -39.96 17.14
CA VAL A 400 -19.68 -39.86 16.09
C VAL A 400 -19.48 -38.40 15.67
N GLY A 401 -20.57 -37.64 15.49
CA GLY A 401 -20.48 -36.21 15.19
C GLY A 401 -19.76 -35.42 16.29
N ALA A 402 -20.09 -35.66 17.57
CA ALA A 402 -19.43 -35.02 18.70
C ALA A 402 -17.96 -35.42 18.82
N GLY A 403 -17.64 -36.71 18.64
CA GLY A 403 -16.24 -37.19 18.62
C GLY A 403 -15.43 -36.56 17.50
N LEU A 404 -15.99 -36.49 16.29
CA LEU A 404 -15.37 -35.81 15.16
C LEU A 404 -15.19 -34.31 15.43
N LEU A 405 -16.18 -33.64 16.05
CA LEU A 405 -16.08 -32.24 16.44
C LEU A 405 -14.94 -32.02 17.45
N VAL A 406 -14.77 -32.89 18.44
CA VAL A 406 -13.65 -32.80 19.41
C VAL A 406 -12.31 -32.99 18.70
N VAL A 407 -12.18 -34.00 17.85
CA VAL A 407 -10.94 -34.23 17.08
C VAL A 407 -10.61 -33.03 16.20
N MET A 408 -11.61 -32.48 15.49
CA MET A 408 -11.42 -31.32 14.62
C MET A 408 -11.16 -30.03 15.40
N ALA A 409 -11.74 -29.85 16.60
CA ALA A 409 -11.39 -28.73 17.46
C ALA A 409 -9.92 -28.78 17.92
N VAL A 410 -9.38 -29.98 18.18
CA VAL A 410 -7.95 -30.18 18.46
C VAL A 410 -7.08 -29.89 17.22
N GLY A 411 -7.57 -30.22 16.02
CA GLY A 411 -6.92 -29.80 14.78
C GLY A 411 -6.91 -28.27 14.65
N GLY A 412 -8.03 -27.62 14.94
CA GLY A 412 -8.18 -26.16 14.82
C GLY A 412 -7.25 -25.39 15.76
N SER A 413 -6.88 -25.94 16.92
CA SER A 413 -5.89 -25.31 17.80
C SER A 413 -4.44 -25.43 17.30
N ARG A 414 -4.21 -26.10 16.17
CA ARG A 414 -2.90 -26.25 15.52
C ARG A 414 -2.75 -25.42 14.24
N ILE A 415 -3.74 -24.56 13.94
CA ILE A 415 -3.67 -23.67 12.78
C ILE A 415 -2.48 -22.73 12.94
N GLN A 416 -1.68 -22.62 11.88
CA GLN A 416 -0.61 -21.63 11.73
C GLN A 416 -1.15 -20.44 10.94
N LEU A 417 -0.53 -19.27 11.11
CA LEU A 417 -0.85 -18.09 10.31
C LEU A 417 0.13 -18.00 9.14
N GLU A 418 -0.30 -17.43 8.02
CA GLU A 418 0.56 -17.10 6.88
C GLU A 418 0.33 -15.64 6.50
N SER A 419 1.44 -14.94 6.24
CA SER A 419 1.44 -13.53 5.86
C SER A 419 2.27 -13.27 4.61
N ASN A 420 3.20 -14.17 4.25
CA ASN A 420 4.06 -13.97 3.11
C ASN A 420 3.34 -14.32 1.81
N ILE A 421 3.15 -13.32 0.95
CA ILE A 421 2.55 -13.49 -0.37
C ILE A 421 3.40 -14.41 -1.25
N VAL A 422 4.72 -14.37 -1.10
CA VAL A 422 5.67 -15.16 -1.90
C VAL A 422 5.46 -16.67 -1.65
N ASN A 423 5.01 -17.08 -0.45
CA ASN A 423 4.72 -18.47 -0.11
C ASN A 423 3.51 -19.05 -0.90
N TYR A 424 2.68 -18.22 -1.54
CA TYR A 424 1.58 -18.68 -2.40
C TYR A 424 2.00 -19.08 -3.80
N PHE A 425 3.25 -18.84 -4.17
CA PHE A 425 3.77 -19.21 -5.47
C PHE A 425 4.47 -20.57 -5.41
N ASP A 426 4.37 -21.33 -6.51
CA ASP A 426 5.13 -22.56 -6.68
C ASP A 426 6.64 -22.27 -6.70
N GLU A 427 7.44 -23.16 -6.12
CA GLU A 427 8.92 -23.06 -6.03
C GLU A 427 9.62 -22.86 -7.38
N ARG A 428 8.94 -23.17 -8.50
CA ARG A 428 9.46 -23.00 -9.86
C ARG A 428 9.21 -21.61 -10.45
N THR A 429 8.48 -20.74 -9.76
CA THR A 429 8.18 -19.39 -10.27
C THR A 429 9.38 -18.46 -10.13
N PRO A 430 9.59 -17.51 -11.07
CA PRO A 430 10.71 -16.56 -11.00
C PRO A 430 10.74 -15.79 -9.69
N ILE A 431 9.58 -15.32 -9.20
CA ILE A 431 9.50 -14.60 -7.93
C ILE A 431 10.00 -15.45 -6.76
N ARG A 432 9.66 -16.75 -6.73
CA ARG A 432 10.02 -17.62 -5.62
C ARG A 432 11.51 -17.95 -5.59
N GLN A 433 12.10 -18.13 -6.77
CA GLN A 433 13.53 -18.36 -6.93
C GLN A 433 14.33 -17.09 -6.64
N ALA A 434 13.91 -15.95 -7.18
CA ALA A 434 14.55 -14.65 -6.97
C ALA A 434 14.60 -14.27 -5.49
N THR A 435 13.47 -14.37 -4.76
CA THR A 435 13.44 -14.10 -3.32
C THR A 435 14.35 -15.06 -2.54
N ALA A 436 14.34 -16.36 -2.86
CA ALA A 436 15.19 -17.34 -2.19
C ALA A 436 16.69 -17.08 -2.42
N THR A 437 17.07 -16.72 -3.65
CA THR A 437 18.45 -16.36 -3.99
C THR A 437 18.91 -15.12 -3.21
N VAL A 438 18.06 -14.10 -3.10
CA VAL A 438 18.40 -12.89 -2.33
C VAL A 438 18.50 -13.17 -0.83
N GLU A 439 17.62 -14.00 -0.28
CA GLU A 439 17.70 -14.39 1.13
C GLU A 439 18.93 -15.24 1.44
N GLU A 440 19.37 -16.10 0.51
CA GLU A 440 20.59 -16.90 0.66
C GLU A 440 21.85 -16.02 0.60
N VAL A 441 21.87 -15.04 -0.31
CA VAL A 441 23.07 -14.26 -0.63
C VAL A 441 23.19 -13.00 0.24
N PHE A 442 22.12 -12.24 0.41
CA PHE A 442 22.09 -10.95 1.12
C PHE A 442 21.45 -11.03 2.51
N GLY A 443 20.94 -12.21 2.90
CA GLY A 443 20.44 -12.42 4.26
C GLY A 443 19.05 -11.82 4.54
N GLY A 444 18.37 -11.22 3.57
CA GLY A 444 17.01 -10.72 3.77
C GLY A 444 16.37 -10.10 2.53
N SER A 445 15.04 -10.04 2.53
CA SER A 445 14.23 -9.47 1.44
C SER A 445 13.20 -8.43 1.93
N MET A 446 13.01 -8.29 3.24
CA MET A 446 12.13 -7.32 3.88
C MET A 446 12.93 -6.23 4.60
N GLN A 447 12.35 -5.04 4.83
CA GLN A 447 12.99 -3.95 5.59
C GLN A 447 12.31 -3.74 6.95
N LEU A 448 13.11 -3.79 8.03
CA LEU A 448 12.74 -3.37 9.37
C LEU A 448 13.36 -2.01 9.66
N ALA A 449 12.56 -1.10 10.20
CA ALA A 449 13.00 0.24 10.57
C ALA A 449 12.85 0.46 12.08
N VAL A 450 13.78 1.20 12.68
CA VAL A 450 13.68 1.72 14.05
C VAL A 450 13.95 3.21 14.01
N VAL A 451 12.95 4.01 14.39
CA VAL A 451 13.01 5.46 14.43
C VAL A 451 13.38 5.91 15.83
N PHE A 452 14.37 6.78 15.95
CA PHE A 452 14.71 7.53 17.14
C PHE A 452 14.22 8.96 16.96
N ASP A 453 13.38 9.46 17.85
CA ASP A 453 12.87 10.83 17.84
C ASP A 453 13.20 11.50 19.19
N THR A 454 14.01 12.55 19.14
CA THR A 454 14.44 13.30 20.32
C THR A 454 13.45 14.39 20.74
N GLY A 455 12.43 14.69 19.93
CA GLY A 455 11.47 15.77 20.17
C GLY A 455 12.05 17.18 20.03
N GLU A 456 13.36 17.32 19.79
CA GLU A 456 14.07 18.59 19.67
C GLU A 456 14.94 18.61 18.40
N PRO A 457 14.88 19.69 17.60
CA PRO A 457 15.81 19.88 16.47
C PRO A 457 17.26 19.74 16.90
N ASP A 458 18.09 19.17 16.02
CA ASP A 458 19.50 18.87 16.27
C ASP A 458 19.78 17.89 17.42
N GLY A 459 18.75 17.22 17.98
CA GLY A 459 18.91 16.31 19.11
C GLY A 459 19.74 15.06 18.79
N ILE A 460 19.66 14.56 17.55
CA ILE A 460 20.45 13.39 17.10
C ILE A 460 21.95 13.64 17.12
N LYS A 461 22.39 14.91 17.10
CA LYS A 461 23.82 15.25 17.14
C LYS A 461 24.47 14.95 18.50
N ASP A 462 23.68 14.64 19.54
CA ASP A 462 24.21 14.25 20.84
C ASP A 462 24.93 12.87 20.75
N PRO A 463 26.23 12.79 21.09
CA PRO A 463 26.97 11.51 21.13
C PRO A 463 26.33 10.44 22.01
N GLU A 464 25.60 10.82 23.07
CA GLU A 464 24.88 9.85 23.90
C GLU A 464 23.74 9.19 23.10
N VAL A 465 22.97 9.97 22.35
CA VAL A 465 21.89 9.46 21.48
C VAL A 465 22.47 8.58 20.37
N LEU A 466 23.55 9.01 19.71
CA LEU A 466 24.27 8.21 18.72
C LEU A 466 24.81 6.90 19.30
N GLY A 467 25.26 6.92 20.56
CA GLY A 467 25.67 5.73 21.29
C GLY A 467 24.52 4.75 21.54
N ARG A 468 23.30 5.26 21.79
CA ARG A 468 22.08 4.44 21.92
C ARG A 468 21.64 3.84 20.59
N ILE A 469 21.73 4.61 19.50
CA ILE A 469 21.51 4.13 18.12
C ILE A 469 22.49 2.99 17.80
N ALA A 470 23.78 3.18 18.07
CA ALA A 470 24.81 2.17 17.84
C ALA A 470 24.55 0.86 18.61
N LYS A 471 24.17 0.95 19.90
CA LYS A 471 23.79 -0.22 20.72
C LYS A 471 22.56 -0.94 20.15
N THR A 472 21.61 -0.18 19.62
CA THR A 472 20.41 -0.76 18.98
C THR A 472 20.79 -1.48 17.69
N GLN A 473 21.70 -0.93 16.88
CA GLN A 473 22.25 -1.65 15.71
C GLN A 473 22.94 -2.95 16.11
N GLU A 474 23.74 -2.96 17.18
CA GLU A 474 24.38 -4.16 17.72
C GLU A 474 23.35 -5.20 18.19
N TYR A 475 22.28 -4.76 18.86
CA TYR A 475 21.19 -5.63 19.27
C TYR A 475 20.47 -6.24 18.07
N LEU A 476 20.14 -5.45 17.04
CA LEU A 476 19.54 -5.95 15.79
C LEU A 476 20.46 -6.96 15.09
N ASN A 477 21.77 -6.71 15.04
CA ASN A 477 22.77 -7.63 14.48
C ASN A 477 22.90 -8.96 15.25
N SER A 478 22.38 -9.05 16.48
CA SER A 478 22.43 -10.30 17.26
C SER A 478 21.46 -11.36 16.76
N PHE A 479 20.44 -10.97 15.97
CA PHE A 479 19.47 -11.88 15.38
C PHE A 479 20.02 -12.49 14.10
N SER A 480 19.94 -13.81 13.94
CA SER A 480 20.32 -14.50 12.69
C SER A 480 19.37 -14.24 11.51
N THR A 481 18.25 -13.57 11.78
CA THR A 481 17.16 -13.22 10.86
C THR A 481 17.20 -11.76 10.43
N ILE A 482 18.03 -10.92 11.06
CA ILE A 482 18.22 -9.51 10.73
C ILE A 482 19.67 -9.32 10.27
N ASN A 483 19.86 -8.61 9.16
CA ASN A 483 21.16 -8.36 8.56
C ASN A 483 21.29 -6.87 8.21
N HIS A 484 22.52 -6.37 8.22
CA HIS A 484 22.87 -5.02 7.76
C HIS A 484 22.05 -3.86 8.38
N PRO A 485 21.87 -3.77 9.71
CA PRO A 485 21.31 -2.60 10.34
C PRO A 485 22.26 -1.42 10.13
N THR A 486 21.79 -0.38 9.44
CA THR A 486 22.56 0.80 9.03
C THR A 486 21.91 2.07 9.57
N SER A 487 22.73 3.05 9.94
CA SER A 487 22.27 4.35 10.43
C SER A 487 23.30 5.46 10.17
N ILE A 488 22.95 6.69 10.56
CA ILE A 488 23.85 7.84 10.59
C ILE A 488 25.17 7.59 11.34
N VAL A 489 25.17 6.67 12.31
CA VAL A 489 26.36 6.31 13.10
C VAL A 489 27.47 5.74 12.23
N ASP A 490 27.12 4.95 11.20
CA ASP A 490 28.10 4.33 10.31
C ASP A 490 28.82 5.40 9.48
N VAL A 491 28.07 6.38 8.98
CA VAL A 491 28.61 7.53 8.25
C VAL A 491 29.51 8.39 9.15
N LEU A 492 29.07 8.67 10.38
CA LEU A 492 29.85 9.48 11.33
C LEU A 492 31.16 8.81 11.74
N LYS A 493 31.19 7.50 11.95
CA LYS A 493 32.43 6.76 12.26
C LYS A 493 33.43 6.83 11.10
N LEU A 494 32.94 6.71 9.86
CA LEU A 494 33.77 6.86 8.66
C LEU A 494 34.30 8.29 8.50
N LEU A 495 33.45 9.30 8.72
CA LEU A 495 33.86 10.71 8.71
C LEU A 495 34.95 10.99 9.75
N ASN A 496 34.75 10.50 10.97
CA ASN A 496 35.71 10.67 12.04
C ASN A 496 37.03 9.98 11.68
N GLN A 497 37.02 8.74 11.20
CA GLN A 497 38.22 8.04 10.76
C GLN A 497 38.95 8.79 9.64
N ALA A 498 38.22 9.27 8.62
CA ALA A 498 38.80 10.00 7.50
C ALA A 498 39.49 11.30 7.94
N LEU A 499 38.93 12.01 8.93
CA LEU A 499 39.56 13.21 9.50
C LEU A 499 40.91 12.97 10.16
N TRP A 500 41.17 11.74 10.62
CA TRP A 500 42.40 11.33 11.29
C TRP A 500 43.30 10.49 10.37
N ASP A 501 43.43 10.93 9.12
CA ASP A 501 44.29 10.31 8.11
C ASP A 501 44.00 8.79 7.90
N GLY A 502 42.75 8.38 8.12
CA GLY A 502 42.29 7.00 7.96
C GLY A 502 42.63 6.08 9.14
N ASP A 503 43.15 6.61 10.25
CA ASP A 503 43.57 5.81 11.41
C ASP A 503 42.38 5.02 12.01
N PRO A 504 42.39 3.68 11.96
CA PRO A 504 41.29 2.84 12.44
C PRO A 504 40.91 3.04 13.91
N SER A 505 41.80 3.59 14.73
CA SER A 505 41.48 3.92 16.14
C SER A 505 40.44 5.03 16.28
N PHE A 506 40.22 5.82 15.22
CA PHE A 506 39.21 6.87 15.14
C PHE A 506 37.93 6.45 14.42
N TYR A 507 37.76 5.15 14.11
CA TYR A 507 36.46 4.58 13.70
C TYR A 507 35.51 4.48 14.91
N THR A 508 35.19 5.64 15.47
CA THR A 508 34.43 5.83 16.70
C THR A 508 33.47 7.01 16.53
N ILE A 509 32.44 7.07 17.38
CA ILE A 509 31.52 8.21 17.39
C ILE A 509 32.30 9.43 17.94
N PRO A 510 32.19 10.62 17.33
CA PRO A 510 32.82 11.82 17.85
C PRO A 510 32.38 12.12 19.29
N GLU A 511 33.31 12.58 20.14
CA GLU A 511 33.07 12.69 21.59
C GLU A 511 32.17 13.88 22.00
N SER A 512 31.90 14.82 21.09
CA SER A 512 31.12 16.03 21.39
C SER A 512 30.13 16.37 20.28
N ARG A 513 29.03 17.04 20.67
CA ARG A 513 27.97 17.51 19.75
C ARG A 513 28.52 18.45 18.68
N GLU A 514 29.45 19.32 19.05
CA GLU A 514 30.14 20.25 18.13
C GLU A 514 30.93 19.49 17.06
N ALA A 515 31.63 18.43 17.46
CA ALA A 515 32.42 17.61 16.53
C ALA A 515 31.51 16.88 15.53
N VAL A 516 30.38 16.33 16.00
CA VAL A 516 29.36 15.71 15.13
C VAL A 516 28.81 16.75 14.13
N ALA A 517 28.39 17.92 14.61
CA ALA A 517 27.81 18.97 13.77
C ALA A 517 28.78 19.45 12.68
N GLN A 518 30.04 19.69 13.04
CA GLN A 518 31.06 20.15 12.10
C GLN A 518 31.42 19.05 11.07
N GLN A 519 31.39 17.78 11.44
CA GLN A 519 31.57 16.66 10.50
C GLN A 519 30.42 16.54 9.49
N LEU A 520 29.18 16.69 9.94
CA LEU A 520 28.00 16.67 9.06
C LEU A 520 27.97 17.88 8.13
N LEU A 521 28.38 19.06 8.62
CA LEU A 521 28.55 20.25 7.80
C LEU A 521 29.61 20.00 6.71
N LEU A 522 30.76 19.45 7.07
CA LEU A 522 31.81 19.09 6.11
C LEU A 522 31.33 18.09 5.06
N PHE A 523 30.63 17.04 5.48
CA PHE A 523 30.07 16.05 4.56
C PHE A 523 29.16 16.71 3.51
N THR A 524 28.27 17.61 3.98
CA THR A 524 27.36 18.35 3.10
C THR A 524 28.13 19.30 2.16
N MET A 525 29.15 20.00 2.67
CA MET A 525 30.00 20.91 1.87
C MET A 525 30.81 20.18 0.79
N GLN A 526 31.18 18.91 1.02
CA GLN A 526 31.90 18.08 0.05
C GLN A 526 30.97 17.31 -0.90
N GLY A 527 29.68 17.63 -0.94
CA GLY A 527 28.73 17.00 -1.86
C GLY A 527 28.29 15.59 -1.44
N GLY A 528 28.44 15.25 -0.16
CA GLY A 528 27.91 14.00 0.38
C GLY A 528 26.40 13.92 0.26
N SER A 529 25.89 12.73 -0.07
CA SER A 529 24.46 12.48 -0.32
C SER A 529 23.94 11.30 0.52
N GLY A 530 22.61 11.17 0.66
CA GLY A 530 21.96 10.02 1.29
C GLY A 530 21.66 10.14 2.79
N LEU A 531 22.02 11.24 3.45
CA LEU A 531 21.67 11.49 4.87
C LEU A 531 20.16 11.63 5.08
N ASP A 532 19.44 12.13 4.09
CA ASP A 532 17.98 12.25 4.04
C ASP A 532 17.26 10.91 4.23
N SER A 533 17.89 9.80 3.85
CA SER A 533 17.36 8.45 4.11
C SER A 533 17.66 7.90 5.52
N MET A 534 18.40 8.65 6.36
CA MET A 534 18.89 8.20 7.67
C MET A 534 18.56 9.15 8.82
N VAL A 535 18.37 10.44 8.57
CA VAL A 535 18.03 11.46 9.56
C VAL A 535 17.01 12.43 8.99
N SER A 536 16.10 12.93 9.83
CA SER A 536 15.17 13.98 9.44
C SER A 536 15.94 15.22 9.03
N TYR A 537 15.28 16.08 8.24
CA TYR A 537 15.94 17.30 7.80
C TYR A 537 16.43 18.13 8.97
N ASP A 538 15.72 18.27 10.07
CA ASP A 538 16.18 19.06 11.24
C ASP A 538 17.08 18.28 12.23
N TYR A 539 17.51 17.05 11.91
CA TYR A 539 18.23 16.16 12.82
C TYR A 539 17.51 15.91 14.17
N GLN A 540 16.18 16.05 14.21
CA GLN A 540 15.36 15.63 15.34
C GLN A 540 15.22 14.11 15.40
N GLN A 541 15.07 13.47 14.24
CA GLN A 541 14.84 12.04 14.10
C GLN A 541 15.99 11.33 13.36
N ALA A 542 16.23 10.08 13.71
CA ALA A 542 17.16 9.19 13.02
C ALA A 542 16.52 7.82 12.76
N LEU A 543 16.87 7.22 11.64
CA LEU A 543 16.37 5.93 11.19
C LEU A 543 17.49 4.89 11.21
N ILE A 544 17.23 3.77 11.86
CA ILE A 544 17.99 2.53 11.66
C ILE A 544 17.23 1.67 10.67
N ASN A 545 17.85 1.35 9.55
CA ASN A 545 17.29 0.45 8.54
C ASN A 545 18.03 -0.88 8.53
N ALA A 546 17.29 -1.98 8.65
CA ALA A 546 17.83 -3.33 8.69
C ALA A 546 17.08 -4.27 7.74
N GLN A 547 17.80 -5.18 7.09
CA GLN A 547 17.19 -6.21 6.25
C GLN A 547 16.75 -7.40 7.09
N MET A 548 15.58 -7.96 6.81
CA MET A 548 15.06 -9.14 7.48
C MET A 548 14.76 -10.24 6.47
N LYS A 549 15.04 -11.49 6.85
CA LYS A 549 14.56 -12.67 6.11
C LYS A 549 13.05 -12.70 6.11
N THR A 550 12.46 -13.33 5.10
CA THR A 550 11.06 -13.69 5.25
C THR A 550 10.92 -14.76 6.31
N LEU A 551 10.08 -14.49 7.31
CA LEU A 551 9.83 -15.38 8.43
C LEU A 551 8.39 -15.87 8.42
N ASP A 552 8.19 -17.07 8.93
CA ASP A 552 6.85 -17.53 9.26
C ASP A 552 6.26 -16.62 10.34
N ALA A 553 4.93 -16.54 10.32
CA ALA A 553 4.10 -15.83 11.27
C ALA A 553 4.60 -15.72 12.71
N GLY A 554 4.90 -16.87 13.32
CA GLY A 554 5.27 -16.96 14.73
C GLY A 554 6.69 -16.45 14.99
N GLU A 555 7.61 -16.69 14.06
CA GLU A 555 8.98 -16.21 14.12
C GLU A 555 9.04 -14.71 13.91
N LEU A 556 8.31 -14.18 12.92
CA LEU A 556 8.16 -12.75 12.69
C LEU A 556 7.65 -12.04 13.95
N ALA A 557 6.55 -12.53 14.53
CA ALA A 557 5.99 -11.96 15.74
C ALA A 557 6.95 -12.05 16.94
N ALA A 558 7.77 -13.11 17.02
CA ALA A 558 8.76 -13.25 18.08
C ALA A 558 9.91 -12.26 17.92
N VAL A 559 10.41 -12.05 16.70
CA VAL A 559 11.48 -11.08 16.41
C VAL A 559 11.01 -9.65 16.65
N ILE A 560 9.86 -9.26 16.08
CA ILE A 560 9.32 -7.90 16.26
C ILE A 560 9.05 -7.61 17.73
N ARG A 561 8.40 -8.52 18.47
CA ARG A 561 8.18 -8.33 19.90
C ARG A 561 9.47 -8.27 20.70
N ALA A 562 10.50 -9.04 20.35
CA ALA A 562 11.79 -8.95 21.04
C ALA A 562 12.45 -7.58 20.84
N VAL A 563 12.34 -7.00 19.63
CA VAL A 563 12.85 -5.65 19.36
C VAL A 563 11.99 -4.59 20.07
N GLU A 564 10.66 -4.69 20.04
CA GLU A 564 9.76 -3.78 20.76
C GLU A 564 9.97 -3.86 22.28
N ASP A 565 10.11 -5.06 22.85
CA ASP A 565 10.38 -5.28 24.27
C ASP A 565 11.76 -4.70 24.67
N TYR A 566 12.77 -4.81 23.82
CA TYR A 566 14.08 -4.18 24.02
C TYR A 566 13.97 -2.65 24.01
N VAL A 567 13.28 -2.09 23.01
CA VAL A 567 13.07 -0.66 22.87
C VAL A 567 12.30 -0.09 24.06
N GLU A 568 11.22 -0.74 24.50
CA GLU A 568 10.45 -0.32 25.67
C GLU A 568 11.27 -0.43 26.97
N ALA A 569 12.05 -1.50 27.13
CA ALA A 569 12.87 -1.71 28.32
C ALA A 569 14.02 -0.70 28.45
N GLU A 570 14.67 -0.35 27.34
CA GLU A 570 15.80 0.58 27.33
C GLU A 570 15.36 2.05 27.29
N PHE A 571 14.27 2.38 26.57
CA PHE A 571 13.90 3.77 26.26
C PHE A 571 12.54 4.21 26.81
N GLY A 572 11.62 3.30 27.15
CA GLY A 572 10.26 3.66 27.59
C GLY A 572 10.18 4.50 28.88
N GLY A 573 11.28 4.56 29.65
CA GLY A 573 11.41 5.41 30.83
C GLY A 573 11.96 6.82 30.57
N ASP A 574 12.45 7.11 29.36
CA ASP A 574 13.07 8.38 28.99
C ASP A 574 12.07 9.26 28.22
N PRO A 575 11.50 10.31 28.85
CA PRO A 575 10.53 11.17 28.18
C PRO A 575 11.16 12.09 27.11
N SER A 576 12.50 12.15 27.04
CA SER A 576 13.22 12.98 26.05
C SER A 576 13.57 12.23 24.76
N LEU A 577 13.26 10.93 24.68
CA LEU A 577 13.56 10.11 23.52
C LEU A 577 12.44 9.10 23.26
N THR A 578 11.74 9.26 22.15
CA THR A 578 10.76 8.28 21.67
C THR A 578 11.43 7.37 20.66
N VAL A 579 11.34 6.06 20.84
CA VAL A 579 11.91 5.08 19.91
C VAL A 579 10.82 4.15 19.44
N THR A 580 10.64 4.04 18.12
CA THR A 580 9.52 3.31 17.51
C THR A 580 10.02 2.32 16.47
N VAL A 581 9.61 1.05 16.60
CA VAL A 581 9.84 0.03 15.57
C VAL A 581 8.77 0.18 14.48
N THR A 582 9.15 0.15 13.21
CA THR A 582 8.22 0.29 12.06
C THR A 582 8.71 -0.53 10.85
N GLY A 583 8.03 -0.39 9.71
CA GLY A 583 8.33 -1.09 8.46
C GLY A 583 7.24 -2.10 8.06
N THR A 584 7.34 -2.63 6.85
CA THR A 584 6.40 -3.62 6.31
C THR A 584 6.24 -4.89 7.17
N PRO A 585 7.25 -5.41 7.89
CA PRO A 585 7.06 -6.55 8.79
C PRO A 585 6.09 -6.25 9.95
N LYS A 586 6.05 -5.01 10.47
CA LYS A 586 5.11 -4.61 11.53
C LYS A 586 3.68 -4.49 11.01
N VAL A 587 3.50 -3.95 9.79
CA VAL A 587 2.22 -3.93 9.06
C VAL A 587 1.69 -5.37 8.87
N MET A 588 2.56 -6.30 8.47
CA MET A 588 2.19 -7.71 8.30
C MET A 588 1.78 -8.35 9.63
N MET A 589 2.52 -8.12 10.73
CA MET A 589 2.14 -8.60 12.06
C MET A 589 0.77 -8.05 12.48
N ARG A 590 0.52 -6.75 12.23
CA ARG A 590 -0.77 -6.11 12.51
C ARG A 590 -1.91 -6.76 11.74
N LEU A 591 -1.73 -7.06 10.46
CA LEU A 591 -2.73 -7.75 9.64
C LEU A 591 -3.04 -9.16 10.15
N MET A 592 -2.03 -9.90 10.58
CA MET A 592 -2.22 -11.27 11.07
C MET A 592 -3.07 -11.35 12.32
N ASP A 593 -2.82 -10.48 13.31
CA ASP A 593 -3.65 -10.36 14.51
C ASP A 593 -5.09 -10.01 14.13
N ARG A 594 -5.23 -9.12 13.14
CA ARG A 594 -6.53 -8.69 12.62
C ARG A 594 -7.22 -9.75 11.76
N TYR A 595 -6.53 -10.70 11.13
CA TYR A 595 -7.14 -11.83 10.43
C TYR A 595 -7.85 -12.76 11.41
N VAL A 596 -7.20 -13.11 12.52
CA VAL A 596 -7.82 -13.95 13.57
C VAL A 596 -9.03 -13.24 14.17
N GLN A 597 -8.89 -11.95 14.50
CA GLN A 597 -10.00 -11.17 15.05
C GLN A 597 -11.15 -11.03 14.04
N THR A 598 -10.85 -10.72 12.78
CA THR A 598 -11.82 -10.61 11.69
C THR A 598 -12.52 -11.95 11.45
N GLN A 599 -11.81 -13.06 11.55
CA GLN A 599 -12.38 -14.39 11.42
C GLN A 599 -13.41 -14.66 12.52
N ILE A 600 -13.08 -14.34 13.77
CA ILE A 600 -14.00 -14.52 14.91
C ILE A 600 -15.19 -13.55 14.79
N SER A 601 -14.92 -12.27 14.53
CA SER A 601 -15.97 -11.24 14.46
C SER A 601 -16.94 -11.52 13.31
N SER A 602 -16.43 -11.88 12.12
CA SER A 602 -17.25 -12.23 10.96
C SER A 602 -18.02 -13.52 11.19
N LEU A 603 -17.45 -14.53 11.85
CA LEU A 603 -18.17 -15.77 12.19
C LEU A 603 -19.35 -15.48 13.13
N VAL A 604 -19.15 -14.64 14.14
CA VAL A 604 -20.20 -14.26 15.09
C VAL A 604 -21.28 -13.41 14.41
N THR A 605 -20.90 -12.35 13.70
CA THR A 605 -21.84 -11.44 13.04
C THR A 605 -22.62 -12.15 11.93
N SER A 606 -21.97 -12.99 11.12
CA SER A 606 -22.63 -13.83 10.10
C SER A 606 -23.60 -14.82 10.74
N SER A 607 -23.20 -15.54 11.79
CA SER A 607 -24.05 -16.50 12.51
C SER A 607 -25.27 -15.83 13.12
N VAL A 608 -25.11 -14.64 13.73
CA VAL A 608 -26.21 -13.87 14.32
C VAL A 608 -27.10 -13.30 13.22
N GLY A 609 -26.55 -12.65 12.20
CA GLY A 609 -27.32 -12.03 11.11
C GLY A 609 -28.12 -13.05 10.32
N VAL A 610 -27.46 -14.12 9.86
CA VAL A 610 -28.10 -15.23 9.16
C VAL A 610 -29.07 -15.97 10.10
N GLY A 611 -28.69 -16.19 11.36
CA GLY A 611 -29.55 -16.78 12.37
C GLY A 611 -30.85 -16.01 12.57
N LEU A 612 -30.79 -14.69 12.70
CA LEU A 612 -31.96 -13.82 12.82
C LEU A 612 -32.87 -13.94 11.60
N ILE A 613 -32.30 -13.93 10.39
CA ILE A 613 -33.06 -14.12 9.16
C ILE A 613 -33.76 -15.47 9.22
N VAL A 614 -33.04 -16.58 9.43
CA VAL A 614 -33.63 -17.93 9.44
C VAL A 614 -34.67 -18.10 10.56
N VAL A 615 -34.48 -17.49 11.73
CA VAL A 615 -35.50 -17.47 12.79
C VAL A 615 -36.78 -16.79 12.32
N LEU A 616 -36.67 -15.65 11.64
CA LEU A 616 -37.81 -14.96 11.02
C LEU A 616 -38.46 -15.85 9.93
N LEU A 617 -37.66 -16.56 9.13
CA LEU A 617 -38.15 -17.43 8.05
C LEU A 617 -38.91 -18.63 8.58
N MET A 618 -38.34 -19.27 9.59
CA MET A 618 -38.94 -20.44 10.21
C MET A 618 -40.15 -20.07 11.06
N GLY A 619 -40.32 -18.80 11.44
CA GLY A 619 -41.34 -18.36 12.40
C GLY A 619 -41.17 -19.04 13.76
N SER A 620 -39.97 -19.55 14.05
CA SER A 620 -39.63 -20.32 15.26
C SER A 620 -38.14 -20.20 15.54
N ALA A 621 -37.80 -19.64 16.70
CA ALA A 621 -36.41 -19.50 17.16
C ALA A 621 -35.70 -20.85 17.26
N ALA A 622 -36.38 -21.87 17.79
CA ALA A 622 -35.81 -23.21 17.93
C ALA A 622 -35.49 -23.87 16.59
N LEU A 623 -36.37 -23.72 15.58
CA LEU A 623 -36.11 -24.27 14.25
C LEU A 623 -35.03 -23.48 13.51
N GLY A 624 -34.97 -22.16 13.70
CA GLY A 624 -33.90 -21.34 13.13
C GLY A 624 -32.53 -21.71 13.70
N LEU A 625 -32.42 -21.80 15.02
CA LEU A 625 -31.18 -22.24 15.68
C LEU A 625 -30.77 -23.67 15.28
N LEU A 626 -31.74 -24.56 15.09
CA LEU A 626 -31.48 -25.93 14.63
C LEU A 626 -30.85 -25.97 13.22
N CYS A 627 -31.20 -25.01 12.36
CA CYS A 627 -30.60 -24.89 11.03
C CYS A 627 -29.14 -24.41 11.06
N LEU A 628 -28.69 -23.75 12.14
CA LEU A 628 -27.30 -23.30 12.30
C LEU A 628 -26.35 -24.43 12.74
N VAL A 629 -26.86 -25.54 13.30
CA VAL A 629 -26.01 -26.59 13.88
C VAL A 629 -25.11 -27.30 12.85
N PRO A 630 -25.61 -27.79 11.69
CA PRO A 630 -24.75 -28.42 10.68
C PRO A 630 -23.68 -27.48 10.15
N LEU A 631 -23.98 -26.19 10.19
CA LEU A 631 -23.13 -25.15 9.68
C LEU A 631 -21.96 -24.85 10.62
N LEU A 632 -22.24 -24.62 11.91
CA LEU A 632 -21.17 -24.49 12.92
C LEU A 632 -20.30 -25.75 12.97
N PHE A 633 -20.91 -26.93 12.82
CA PHE A 633 -20.18 -28.18 12.69
C PHE A 633 -19.23 -28.18 11.48
N THR A 634 -19.70 -27.68 10.33
CA THR A 634 -18.87 -27.59 9.10
C THR A 634 -17.69 -26.66 9.29
N VAL A 635 -17.90 -25.49 9.90
CA VAL A 635 -16.84 -24.52 10.17
C VAL A 635 -15.74 -25.13 11.05
N VAL A 636 -16.12 -25.82 12.14
CA VAL A 636 -15.15 -26.49 13.03
C VAL A 636 -14.37 -27.59 12.29
N VAL A 637 -15.06 -28.39 11.46
CA VAL A 637 -14.39 -29.42 10.65
C VAL A 637 -13.41 -28.80 9.65
N ASN A 638 -13.76 -27.66 9.05
CA ASN A 638 -12.88 -26.97 8.10
C ASN A 638 -11.59 -26.49 8.79
N PHE A 639 -11.70 -25.80 9.94
CA PHE A 639 -10.54 -25.40 10.72
C PHE A 639 -9.72 -26.58 11.25
N GLY A 640 -10.39 -27.65 11.68
CA GLY A 640 -9.72 -28.88 12.09
C GLY A 640 -8.91 -29.52 10.97
N ALA A 641 -9.48 -29.58 9.77
CA ALA A 641 -8.80 -30.07 8.59
C ALA A 641 -7.59 -29.18 8.24
N MET A 642 -7.75 -27.85 8.28
CA MET A 642 -6.64 -26.91 8.05
C MET A 642 -5.47 -27.19 8.99
N GLY A 643 -5.70 -27.26 10.30
CA GLY A 643 -4.62 -27.48 11.27
C GLY A 643 -4.00 -28.89 11.25
N PHE A 644 -4.71 -29.92 10.78
CA PHE A 644 -4.10 -31.25 10.59
C PHE A 644 -3.33 -31.39 9.28
N VAL A 645 -3.80 -30.73 8.22
CA VAL A 645 -3.14 -30.75 6.90
C VAL A 645 -1.96 -29.77 6.87
N GLY A 646 -1.94 -28.78 7.76
CA GLY A 646 -0.94 -27.70 7.76
C GLY A 646 -1.29 -26.57 6.79
N VAL A 647 -2.58 -26.39 6.48
CA VAL A 647 -3.03 -25.22 5.70
C VAL A 647 -3.11 -24.03 6.65
N PRO A 648 -2.36 -22.94 6.38
CA PRO A 648 -2.36 -21.79 7.26
C PRO A 648 -3.67 -20.99 7.15
N LEU A 649 -3.92 -20.16 8.15
CA LEU A 649 -4.93 -19.12 8.13
C LEU A 649 -4.31 -17.81 7.66
N ASP A 650 -4.92 -17.22 6.64
CA ASP A 650 -4.46 -16.05 5.91
C ASP A 650 -5.62 -15.19 5.42
N ALA A 651 -5.32 -14.18 4.60
CA ALA A 651 -6.31 -13.27 4.02
C ALA A 651 -7.45 -14.01 3.30
N VAL A 652 -7.12 -14.99 2.44
CA VAL A 652 -8.06 -15.71 1.57
C VAL A 652 -8.84 -16.79 2.33
N THR A 653 -8.20 -17.49 3.25
CA THR A 653 -8.82 -18.54 4.05
C THR A 653 -9.66 -17.99 5.19
N SER A 654 -9.40 -16.76 5.66
CA SER A 654 -10.18 -16.08 6.72
C SER A 654 -11.65 -15.80 6.34
N ILE A 655 -11.95 -15.73 5.04
CA ILE A 655 -13.33 -15.53 4.57
C ILE A 655 -14.13 -16.84 4.46
N ILE A 656 -13.49 -18.00 4.60
CA ILE A 656 -14.14 -19.30 4.35
C ILE A 656 -15.22 -19.59 5.40
N ALA A 657 -15.03 -19.21 6.66
CA ALA A 657 -16.02 -19.53 7.69
C ALA A 657 -17.32 -18.72 7.53
N SER A 658 -17.23 -17.43 7.21
CA SER A 658 -18.39 -16.58 6.93
C SER A 658 -19.07 -16.99 5.62
N LEU A 659 -18.29 -17.39 4.61
CA LEU A 659 -18.78 -17.95 3.37
C LEU A 659 -19.51 -19.28 3.60
N ALA A 660 -18.95 -20.19 4.39
CA ALA A 660 -19.59 -21.45 4.76
C ALA A 660 -20.98 -21.21 5.34
N ILE A 661 -21.17 -20.14 6.13
CA ILE A 661 -22.45 -19.73 6.72
C ILE A 661 -23.47 -19.31 5.67
N GLY A 662 -23.08 -18.45 4.72
CA GLY A 662 -23.97 -18.02 3.64
C GLY A 662 -24.39 -19.15 2.70
N LEU A 663 -23.54 -20.17 2.52
CA LEU A 663 -23.75 -21.25 1.55
C LEU A 663 -24.38 -22.51 2.13
N GLY A 664 -23.94 -22.93 3.32
CA GLY A 664 -24.32 -24.21 3.90
C GLY A 664 -25.72 -24.20 4.52
N ILE A 665 -26.24 -23.03 4.86
CA ILE A 665 -27.50 -22.93 5.59
C ILE A 665 -28.72 -23.32 4.74
N ASP A 666 -28.65 -23.13 3.43
CA ASP A 666 -29.74 -23.42 2.51
C ASP A 666 -30.15 -24.89 2.57
N TYR A 667 -29.18 -25.80 2.74
CA TYR A 667 -29.47 -27.23 2.85
C TYR A 667 -30.37 -27.52 4.06
N ALA A 668 -30.06 -26.93 5.22
CA ALA A 668 -30.83 -27.10 6.44
C ALA A 668 -32.23 -26.47 6.30
N ILE A 669 -32.32 -25.28 5.72
CA ILE A 669 -33.60 -24.60 5.44
C ILE A 669 -34.50 -25.47 4.56
N HIS A 670 -33.97 -25.98 3.44
CA HIS A 670 -34.74 -26.83 2.51
C HIS A 670 -35.16 -28.15 3.14
N TYR A 671 -34.32 -28.74 3.99
CA TYR A 671 -34.67 -29.97 4.71
C TYR A 671 -35.79 -29.73 5.72
N VAL A 672 -35.62 -28.74 6.62
CA VAL A 672 -36.57 -28.42 7.69
C VAL A 672 -37.90 -27.92 7.10
N SER A 673 -37.86 -27.09 6.06
CA SER A 673 -39.06 -26.61 5.37
C SER A 673 -39.84 -27.77 4.78
N ARG A 674 -39.18 -28.76 4.16
CA ARG A 674 -39.88 -29.92 3.61
C ARG A 674 -40.46 -30.81 4.70
N TYR A 675 -39.72 -31.07 5.77
CA TYR A 675 -40.22 -31.79 6.93
C TYR A 675 -41.51 -31.15 7.48
N ARG A 676 -41.56 -29.81 7.58
CA ARG A 676 -42.76 -29.08 8.02
C ARG A 676 -43.95 -29.29 7.10
N LEU A 677 -43.75 -29.14 5.79
CA LEU A 677 -44.81 -29.37 4.79
C LEU A 677 -45.38 -30.79 4.89
N GLU A 678 -44.52 -31.78 5.12
CA GLU A 678 -44.94 -33.18 5.26
C GLU A 678 -45.70 -33.43 6.59
N ARG A 679 -45.34 -32.73 7.67
CA ARG A 679 -46.10 -32.76 8.94
C ARG A 679 -47.45 -32.06 8.82
N GLU A 680 -47.52 -30.91 8.14
CA GLU A 680 -48.76 -30.20 7.84
C GLU A 680 -49.69 -31.03 6.94
N ALA A 681 -49.13 -31.87 6.07
CA ALA A 681 -49.87 -32.87 5.28
C ALA A 681 -50.33 -34.11 6.09
N GLY A 682 -50.12 -34.14 7.41
CA GLY A 682 -50.64 -35.17 8.31
C GLY A 682 -49.76 -36.41 8.48
N LYS A 683 -48.53 -36.45 7.92
CA LYS A 683 -47.63 -37.60 8.08
C LYS A 683 -47.08 -37.71 9.50
N SER A 684 -46.78 -38.93 9.97
CA SER A 684 -46.08 -39.14 11.25
C SER A 684 -44.65 -38.57 11.20
N PHE A 685 -44.01 -38.37 12.36
CA PHE A 685 -42.64 -37.84 12.43
C PHE A 685 -41.66 -38.62 11.53
N ASP A 686 -41.59 -39.94 11.72
CA ASP A 686 -40.69 -40.82 10.96
C ASP A 686 -40.98 -40.75 9.45
N GLN A 687 -42.27 -40.72 9.07
CA GLN A 687 -42.68 -40.60 7.67
C GLN A 687 -42.30 -39.25 7.07
N ALA A 688 -42.46 -38.17 7.82
CA ALA A 688 -42.11 -36.82 7.38
C ALA A 688 -40.58 -36.66 7.23
N VAL A 689 -39.79 -37.21 8.16
CA VAL A 689 -38.33 -37.22 8.09
C VAL A 689 -37.83 -38.05 6.91
N LEU A 690 -38.39 -39.25 6.68
CA LEU A 690 -38.05 -40.10 5.52
C LEU A 690 -38.42 -39.43 4.19
N ALA A 691 -39.58 -38.76 4.13
CA ALA A 691 -40.01 -38.03 2.94
C ALA A 691 -39.09 -36.83 2.67
N ALA A 692 -38.76 -36.03 3.68
CA ALA A 692 -37.83 -34.91 3.55
C ALA A 692 -36.41 -35.38 3.14
N GLY A 693 -35.89 -36.43 3.77
CA GLY A 693 -34.56 -36.97 3.48
C GLY A 693 -34.40 -37.58 2.10
N THR A 694 -35.49 -38.05 1.48
CA THR A 694 -35.44 -38.62 0.12
C THR A 694 -35.75 -37.60 -0.97
N THR A 695 -36.64 -36.64 -0.71
CA THR A 695 -37.02 -35.60 -1.68
C THR A 695 -36.08 -34.41 -1.63
N SER A 696 -36.06 -33.65 -0.53
CA SER A 696 -35.11 -32.55 -0.33
C SER A 696 -33.67 -33.06 -0.34
N GLY A 697 -33.39 -34.25 0.20
CA GLY A 697 -32.03 -34.79 0.18
C GLY A 697 -31.46 -35.03 -1.22
N ARG A 698 -32.31 -35.32 -2.21
CA ARG A 698 -31.88 -35.40 -3.61
C ARG A 698 -31.52 -34.03 -4.17
N ALA A 699 -32.35 -33.01 -3.89
CA ALA A 699 -32.05 -31.64 -4.30
C ALA A 699 -30.76 -31.11 -3.65
N ILE A 700 -30.57 -31.38 -2.36
CA ILE A 700 -29.36 -31.03 -1.61
C ILE A 700 -28.12 -31.67 -2.24
N PHE A 701 -28.16 -32.97 -2.56
CA PHE A 701 -27.03 -33.69 -3.16
C PHE A 701 -26.63 -33.11 -4.53
N PHE A 702 -27.58 -32.85 -5.43
CA PHE A 702 -27.25 -32.29 -6.74
C PHE A 702 -26.74 -30.86 -6.65
N ASN A 703 -27.32 -30.05 -5.75
CA ASN A 703 -26.84 -28.69 -5.52
C ASN A 703 -25.42 -28.69 -4.95
N SER A 704 -25.15 -29.48 -3.91
CA SER A 704 -23.81 -29.56 -3.33
C SER A 704 -22.79 -30.14 -4.30
N ALA A 705 -23.14 -31.15 -5.10
CA ALA A 705 -22.26 -31.68 -6.13
C ALA A 705 -21.87 -30.64 -7.19
N ALA A 706 -22.84 -29.83 -7.65
CA ALA A 706 -22.56 -28.75 -8.60
C ALA A 706 -21.58 -27.71 -8.01
N LEU A 707 -21.80 -27.30 -6.76
CA LEU A 707 -20.92 -26.37 -6.06
C LEU A 707 -19.53 -26.96 -5.80
N ILE A 708 -19.45 -28.21 -5.34
CA ILE A 708 -18.18 -28.92 -5.12
C ILE A 708 -17.36 -28.93 -6.41
N VAL A 709 -17.96 -29.37 -7.52
CA VAL A 709 -17.26 -29.44 -8.80
C VAL A 709 -16.85 -28.05 -9.28
N GLY A 710 -17.71 -27.04 -9.10
CA GLY A 710 -17.39 -25.64 -9.41
C GLY A 710 -16.20 -25.08 -8.63
N PHE A 711 -16.14 -25.32 -7.31
CA PHE A 711 -15.03 -24.88 -6.48
C PHE A 711 -13.74 -25.68 -6.73
N LEU A 712 -13.84 -26.98 -7.05
CA LEU A 712 -12.67 -27.78 -7.41
C LEU A 712 -12.01 -27.35 -8.72
N VAL A 713 -12.68 -26.56 -9.57
CA VAL A 713 -12.01 -25.94 -10.72
C VAL A 713 -10.89 -25.00 -10.27
N LEU A 714 -11.03 -24.35 -9.12
CA LEU A 714 -10.02 -23.45 -8.58
C LEU A 714 -8.74 -24.19 -8.20
N ALA A 715 -8.81 -25.50 -7.95
CA ALA A 715 -7.63 -26.34 -7.73
C ALA A 715 -6.67 -26.40 -8.93
N PHE A 716 -7.12 -25.95 -10.11
CA PHE A 716 -6.28 -25.82 -11.31
C PHE A 716 -5.60 -24.45 -11.43
N SER A 717 -5.71 -23.59 -10.42
CA SER A 717 -4.90 -22.38 -10.29
C SER A 717 -3.43 -22.75 -10.29
N ARG A 718 -2.68 -22.23 -11.27
CA ARG A 718 -1.26 -22.60 -11.46
C ARG A 718 -0.30 -21.49 -11.07
N TYR A 719 -0.75 -20.23 -11.10
CA TYR A 719 0.12 -19.11 -10.78
C TYR A 719 0.02 -18.73 -9.32
N PHE A 720 -1.19 -18.79 -8.73
CA PHE A 720 -1.39 -18.40 -7.35
C PHE A 720 -2.11 -19.51 -6.55
N GLN A 721 -1.37 -20.20 -5.68
CA GLN A 721 -1.84 -21.42 -4.99
C GLN A 721 -2.94 -21.14 -3.95
N ALA A 722 -3.01 -19.92 -3.41
CA ALA A 722 -4.06 -19.55 -2.45
C ALA A 722 -5.48 -19.84 -3.00
N ILE A 723 -5.68 -19.63 -4.30
CA ILE A 723 -6.96 -19.89 -4.98
C ILE A 723 -7.28 -21.39 -5.03
N ALA A 724 -6.25 -22.23 -5.23
CA ALA A 724 -6.41 -23.68 -5.21
C ALA A 724 -6.80 -24.18 -3.82
N ILE A 725 -6.09 -23.71 -2.78
CA ILE A 725 -6.41 -24.00 -1.37
C ILE A 725 -7.84 -23.58 -1.06
N PHE A 726 -8.24 -22.38 -1.45
CA PHE A 726 -9.60 -21.89 -1.29
C PHE A 726 -10.63 -22.84 -1.96
N GLY A 727 -10.36 -23.29 -3.18
CA GLY A 727 -11.19 -24.27 -3.88
C GLY A 727 -11.38 -25.58 -3.12
N TYR A 728 -10.30 -26.15 -2.58
CA TYR A 728 -10.35 -27.37 -1.79
C TYR A 728 -11.15 -27.22 -0.51
N LEU A 729 -10.91 -26.14 0.24
CA LEU A 729 -11.63 -25.88 1.50
C LEU A 729 -13.11 -25.59 1.27
N MET A 730 -13.45 -24.89 0.20
CA MET A 730 -14.85 -24.68 -0.19
C MET A 730 -15.55 -25.96 -0.62
N ALA A 731 -14.88 -26.81 -1.39
CA ALA A 731 -15.39 -28.14 -1.74
C ALA A 731 -15.61 -29.01 -0.49
N LEU A 732 -14.64 -29.04 0.43
CA LEU A 732 -14.75 -29.74 1.71
C LEU A 732 -15.95 -29.22 2.52
N THR A 733 -16.09 -27.90 2.63
CA THR A 733 -17.21 -27.24 3.32
C THR A 733 -18.56 -27.70 2.75
N MET A 734 -18.71 -27.76 1.42
CA MET A 734 -19.96 -28.21 0.78
C MET A 734 -20.25 -29.70 1.03
N VAL A 735 -19.23 -30.55 1.03
CA VAL A 735 -19.36 -31.98 1.36
C VAL A 735 -19.84 -32.13 2.81
N ILE A 736 -19.14 -31.51 3.75
CA ILE A 736 -19.43 -31.66 5.18
C ILE A 736 -20.79 -31.04 5.53
N SER A 737 -21.12 -29.87 4.99
CA SER A 737 -22.41 -29.20 5.24
C SER A 737 -23.60 -30.02 4.75
N SER A 738 -23.52 -30.58 3.54
CA SER A 738 -24.59 -31.41 2.99
C SER A 738 -24.76 -32.73 3.78
N LEU A 739 -23.67 -33.39 4.15
CA LEU A 739 -23.69 -34.61 4.96
C LEU A 739 -24.20 -34.35 6.39
N ALA A 740 -23.70 -33.29 7.04
CA ALA A 740 -24.13 -32.89 8.37
C ALA A 740 -25.63 -32.56 8.39
N THR A 741 -26.13 -31.87 7.35
CA THR A 741 -27.57 -31.60 7.20
C THR A 741 -28.37 -32.90 7.12
N LEU A 742 -27.97 -33.84 6.26
CA LEU A 742 -28.72 -35.09 6.05
C LEU A 742 -28.65 -36.05 7.24
N ALA A 743 -27.57 -36.00 8.03
CA ALA A 743 -27.35 -36.91 9.16
C ALA A 743 -27.83 -36.32 10.50
N ILE A 744 -27.53 -35.06 10.79
CA ILE A 744 -27.71 -34.44 12.12
C ILE A 744 -29.12 -33.86 12.28
N ILE A 745 -29.64 -33.12 11.29
CA ILE A 745 -30.96 -32.46 11.35
C ILE A 745 -32.11 -33.44 11.71
N PRO A 746 -32.22 -34.64 11.12
CA PRO A 746 -33.26 -35.60 11.48
C PRO A 746 -33.29 -35.96 12.97
N VAL A 747 -32.09 -36.11 13.56
CA VAL A 747 -31.94 -36.45 14.98
C VAL A 747 -32.33 -35.26 15.86
N LEU A 748 -31.88 -34.05 15.51
CA LEU A 748 -32.22 -32.83 16.24
C LEU A 748 -33.71 -32.52 16.19
N LEU A 749 -34.38 -32.76 15.05
CA LEU A 749 -35.82 -32.59 14.91
C LEU A 749 -36.61 -33.51 15.86
N ARG A 750 -36.09 -34.71 16.15
CA ARG A 750 -36.69 -35.65 17.12
C ARG A 750 -36.63 -35.08 18.54
N PHE A 751 -35.51 -34.50 18.92
CA PHE A 751 -35.38 -33.82 20.22
C PHE A 751 -36.27 -32.57 20.32
N TYR A 752 -36.39 -31.81 19.24
CA TYR A 752 -37.27 -30.63 19.19
C TYR A 752 -38.75 -31.00 19.36
N GLU A 753 -39.23 -32.05 18.67
CA GLU A 753 -40.63 -32.48 18.79
C GLU A 753 -40.96 -32.95 20.21
N ASN A 754 -40.01 -33.63 20.87
CA ASN A 754 -40.17 -34.04 22.27
C ASN A 754 -40.26 -32.84 23.24
N ARG A 755 -39.58 -31.71 22.96
CA ARG A 755 -39.60 -30.49 23.81
C ARG A 755 -40.75 -29.52 23.52
N LYS A 756 -41.36 -29.56 22.32
CA LYS A 756 -42.48 -28.67 21.96
C LYS A 756 -43.75 -28.95 22.76
N LEU A 757 -43.79 -30.06 23.50
CA LEU A 757 -44.83 -30.39 24.47
C LEU A 757 -44.71 -29.61 25.80
N GLU A 758 -43.66 -28.80 26.03
CA GLU A 758 -43.36 -28.29 27.39
C GLU A 758 -43.35 -26.78 27.67
N ARG A 759 -43.43 -25.80 26.75
CA ARG A 759 -43.63 -24.36 27.15
C ARG A 759 -43.86 -23.37 26.01
N GLY A 760 -44.62 -22.31 26.29
CA GLY A 760 -44.89 -21.17 25.39
C GLY A 760 -44.59 -19.78 25.98
N ARG A 761 -44.48 -18.78 25.07
CA ARG A 761 -44.46 -17.29 25.21
C ARG A 761 -43.27 -16.66 26.00
N LYS A 762 -42.70 -15.48 25.69
CA LYS A 762 -42.94 -14.36 24.74
C LYS A 762 -41.74 -13.37 24.87
N MET A 763 -41.28 -12.68 23.83
CA MET A 763 -40.64 -11.35 23.98
C MET A 763 -40.58 -10.60 22.63
N ARG A 764 -41.07 -9.35 22.60
CA ARG A 764 -40.97 -8.40 21.48
C ARG A 764 -41.18 -6.98 22.02
N ARG A 765 -40.17 -6.10 21.90
CA ARG A 765 -40.23 -4.62 21.68
C ARG A 765 -38.94 -3.93 22.17
N MET A 766 -38.17 -3.35 21.25
CA MET A 766 -37.73 -1.93 21.25
C MET A 766 -36.61 -1.70 20.22
N ALA A 767 -36.86 -0.84 19.22
CA ALA A 767 -35.86 -0.04 18.50
C ALA A 767 -36.61 0.79 17.43
N VAL A 768 -36.66 2.12 17.60
CA VAL A 768 -36.62 3.17 16.55
C VAL A 768 -36.51 4.50 17.31
N LEU A 769 -35.47 5.29 17.03
CA LEU A 769 -35.54 6.75 16.78
C LEU A 769 -34.13 7.31 16.52
N PHE A 770 -33.88 7.64 15.26
CA PHE A 770 -32.85 8.56 14.79
C PHE A 770 -33.56 9.57 13.88
N VAL A 771 -32.96 10.73 13.67
CA VAL A 771 -33.34 11.83 12.76
C VAL A 771 -34.08 13.01 13.41
N ALA A 772 -33.27 13.97 13.83
CA ALA A 772 -33.41 15.42 13.70
C ALA A 772 -32.01 15.96 14.03
N LEU A 773 -31.35 16.89 13.33
CA LEU A 773 -31.72 17.81 12.27
C LEU A 773 -30.40 18.50 11.86
N VAL A 774 -30.26 18.80 10.57
CA VAL A 774 -29.23 19.67 9.97
C VAL A 774 -29.64 21.15 10.11
N LEU A 775 -28.70 22.11 10.21
CA LEU A 775 -28.60 23.33 9.36
C LEU A 775 -27.80 24.52 9.97
N GLY A 776 -27.04 25.22 9.11
CA GLY A 776 -26.82 26.68 9.08
C GLY A 776 -25.36 27.18 8.93
N ILE A 777 -24.90 28.16 8.11
CA ILE A 777 -25.15 28.71 6.73
C ILE A 777 -24.19 29.96 6.51
N SER A 778 -23.51 30.07 5.32
CA SER A 778 -23.08 31.25 4.45
C SER A 778 -22.19 32.44 4.94
N SER A 779 -21.45 33.26 4.14
CA SER A 779 -21.71 33.96 2.83
C SER A 779 -20.45 34.70 2.22
N ALA A 780 -20.55 35.36 1.03
CA ALA A 780 -19.48 35.77 0.06
C ALA A 780 -19.49 37.26 -0.46
N ALA A 781 -18.43 37.77 -1.16
CA ALA A 781 -18.42 38.44 -2.52
C ALA A 781 -17.35 39.58 -2.88
N TRP A 782 -16.62 39.42 -4.02
CA TRP A 782 -16.04 40.26 -5.16
C TRP A 782 -15.87 41.82 -5.16
N ALA A 783 -15.08 42.58 -5.97
CA ALA A 783 -13.82 42.53 -6.82
C ALA A 783 -13.58 43.92 -7.57
N VAL A 784 -12.34 44.20 -8.09
CA VAL A 784 -11.89 45.00 -9.32
C VAL A 784 -10.86 46.20 -9.16
N ASP A 785 -9.84 46.24 -10.07
CA ASP A 785 -8.53 47.00 -10.11
C ASP A 785 -8.36 48.19 -11.13
N LEU A 786 -7.11 48.73 -11.23
CA LEU A 786 -6.50 49.63 -12.26
C LEU A 786 -5.01 49.24 -12.61
N SER A 787 -4.43 49.80 -13.69
CA SER A 787 -3.29 49.30 -14.52
C SER A 787 -2.14 50.28 -14.76
N GLY A 788 -1.00 49.82 -15.32
CA GLY A 788 -0.11 50.67 -16.12
C GLY A 788 1.42 50.71 -15.99
N ASP A 789 2.01 51.08 -17.09
CA ASP A 789 3.44 51.25 -17.28
C ASP A 789 4.05 52.48 -16.56
N ASP A 790 3.35 53.08 -15.59
CA ASP A 790 3.77 54.28 -14.85
C ASP A 790 4.76 53.98 -13.69
N ILE A 791 4.90 52.73 -13.22
CA ILE A 791 5.67 52.46 -11.98
C ILE A 791 7.05 51.90 -12.17
N LEU A 792 7.32 51.27 -13.31
CA LEU A 792 8.64 50.71 -13.56
C LEU A 792 9.72 51.82 -13.54
N SER A 793 9.36 53.06 -13.87
CA SER A 793 10.27 54.22 -13.92
C SER A 793 10.70 54.82 -12.57
N GLN A 794 10.30 54.25 -11.43
CA GLN A 794 10.55 54.82 -10.09
C GLN A 794 11.13 53.82 -9.07
N ILE A 795 11.62 52.65 -9.50
CA ILE A 795 12.13 51.58 -8.61
C ILE A 795 13.66 51.70 -8.52
N GLU A 796 14.19 51.98 -7.34
CA GLU A 796 15.63 51.87 -7.04
C GLU A 796 15.84 50.66 -6.10
N LEU A 797 16.35 49.54 -6.63
CA LEU A 797 16.74 48.37 -5.84
C LEU A 797 18.23 48.48 -5.47
N GLY A 798 18.53 48.94 -4.25
CA GLY A 798 19.91 48.95 -3.73
C GLY A 798 20.41 47.54 -3.42
N ASN A 799 21.70 47.29 -3.64
CA ASN A 799 22.35 46.02 -3.31
C ASN A 799 22.31 45.77 -1.79
N LEU A 800 21.84 44.59 -1.38
CA LEU A 800 21.66 44.17 0.03
C LEU A 800 22.89 44.35 0.94
N LEU A 801 24.09 44.45 0.34
CA LEU A 801 25.36 44.76 1.00
C LEU A 801 26.27 45.60 0.07
N ALA A 802 25.78 46.72 -0.45
CA ALA A 802 26.62 47.65 -1.22
C ALA A 802 27.74 48.24 -0.34
N GLY A 803 29.01 48.01 -0.70
CA GLY A 803 30.16 48.62 -0.03
C GLY A 803 30.80 47.79 1.10
N SER A 804 31.73 48.42 1.84
CA SER A 804 32.46 47.79 2.96
C SER A 804 31.66 47.90 4.26
N GLY A 805 31.58 46.84 5.07
CA GLY A 805 30.78 46.83 6.31
C GLY A 805 30.65 45.47 6.99
N THR A 806 29.83 45.43 8.05
CA THR A 806 29.50 44.21 8.81
C THR A 806 28.00 43.98 8.86
N ALA A 807 27.56 42.73 8.70
CA ALA A 807 26.17 42.34 8.86
C ALA A 807 26.03 41.06 9.70
N GLU A 808 25.01 41.01 10.55
CA GLU A 808 24.54 39.76 11.16
C GLU A 808 23.24 39.33 10.51
N LEU A 809 23.14 38.05 10.18
CA LEU A 809 21.95 37.45 9.60
C LEU A 809 21.61 36.11 10.24
N GLU A 810 20.31 35.84 10.33
CA GLU A 810 19.74 34.53 10.57
C GLU A 810 19.30 33.94 9.23
N MET A 811 19.87 32.80 8.84
CA MET A 811 19.55 32.05 7.64
C MET A 811 18.77 30.80 8.02
N ILE A 812 17.55 30.68 7.52
CA ILE A 812 16.65 29.56 7.78
C ILE A 812 16.40 28.82 6.48
N THR A 813 16.79 27.55 6.35
CA THR A 813 16.47 26.72 5.20
C THR A 813 15.31 25.80 5.53
N GLU A 814 14.42 25.56 4.56
CA GLU A 814 13.22 24.73 4.71
C GLU A 814 13.14 23.72 3.55
N ASN A 815 12.86 22.47 3.90
CA ASN A 815 12.65 21.41 2.93
C ASN A 815 11.19 21.38 2.38
N PRO A 816 10.86 20.50 1.42
CA PRO A 816 9.50 20.39 0.87
C PRO A 816 8.41 20.01 1.88
N ASN A 817 8.81 19.40 3.00
CA ASN A 817 7.91 18.96 4.07
C ASN A 817 7.69 20.06 5.13
N GLY A 818 8.33 21.22 5.00
CA GLY A 818 8.19 22.35 5.92
C GLY A 818 9.14 22.33 7.14
N ALA A 819 10.06 21.37 7.23
CA ALA A 819 11.06 21.29 8.30
C ALA A 819 12.17 22.33 8.09
N GLN A 820 12.55 23.04 9.16
CA GLN A 820 13.46 24.18 9.09
C GLN A 820 14.80 23.92 9.81
N ARG A 821 15.89 24.45 9.26
CA ARG A 821 17.18 24.62 9.94
C ARG A 821 17.52 26.10 10.02
N SER A 822 18.03 26.60 11.14
CA SER A 822 18.45 28.01 11.29
C SER A 822 19.93 28.12 11.64
N TYR A 823 20.63 29.03 10.99
CA TYR A 823 22.02 29.40 11.23
C TYR A 823 22.11 30.90 11.47
N THR A 824 22.79 31.33 12.53
CA THR A 824 23.13 32.76 12.68
C THR A 824 24.56 32.96 12.23
N LEU A 825 24.79 33.88 11.29
CA LEU A 825 26.08 34.19 10.72
C LEU A 825 26.40 35.67 10.90
N ARG A 826 27.68 35.98 11.05
CA ARG A 826 28.23 37.33 10.94
C ARG A 826 29.11 37.41 9.71
N ILE A 827 28.88 38.42 8.89
CA ILE A 827 29.61 38.67 7.65
C ILE A 827 30.38 39.98 7.81
N TYR A 828 31.66 39.94 7.44
CA TYR A 828 32.52 41.11 7.27
C TYR A 828 32.88 41.21 5.79
N ARG A 829 32.70 42.37 5.17
CA ARG A 829 33.03 42.61 3.76
C ARG A 829 33.84 43.89 3.61
N MET A 830 34.85 43.86 2.74
CA MET A 830 35.63 45.01 2.34
C MET A 830 35.80 45.01 0.82
N GLN A 831 35.43 46.10 0.18
CA GLN A 831 35.50 46.29 -1.27
C GLN A 831 36.18 47.63 -1.56
N ASP A 832 37.28 47.60 -2.31
CA ASP A 832 38.06 48.77 -2.72
C ASP A 832 38.58 48.63 -4.18
N GLU A 833 39.35 49.62 -4.66
CA GLU A 833 39.93 49.58 -6.03
C GLU A 833 40.91 48.41 -6.26
N THR A 834 41.31 47.66 -5.22
CA THR A 834 42.31 46.59 -5.29
C THR A 834 41.71 45.18 -5.27
N GLY A 835 40.44 45.03 -4.86
CA GLY A 835 39.74 43.76 -4.85
C GLY A 835 38.62 43.67 -3.80
N GLU A 836 38.21 42.44 -3.50
CA GLU A 836 37.13 42.13 -2.57
C GLU A 836 37.60 41.13 -1.51
N LYS A 837 37.33 41.41 -0.24
CA LYS A 837 37.61 40.52 0.90
C LYS A 837 36.34 40.27 1.69
N GLN A 838 36.09 39.02 2.06
CA GLN A 838 34.91 38.61 2.81
C GLN A 838 35.28 37.59 3.90
N LEU A 839 34.73 37.74 5.10
CA LEU A 839 34.82 36.75 6.18
C LEU A 839 33.41 36.44 6.67
N LEU A 840 33.02 35.17 6.68
CA LEU A 840 31.81 34.67 7.35
C LEU A 840 32.19 33.95 8.65
N GLU A 841 31.43 34.17 9.71
CA GLU A 841 31.58 33.52 11.01
C GLU A 841 30.22 32.99 11.49
N TYR A 842 30.12 31.68 11.76
CA TYR A 842 28.92 31.10 12.36
C TYR A 842 28.84 31.47 13.85
N LEU A 843 27.73 32.09 14.26
CA LEU A 843 27.43 32.48 15.64
C LEU A 843 26.51 31.47 16.34
N ALA A 844 25.61 30.83 15.60
CA ALA A 844 24.69 29.80 16.09
C ALA A 844 24.31 28.83 14.94
N PRO A 845 23.85 27.59 15.23
CA PRO A 845 23.72 26.97 16.55
C PRO A 845 25.06 26.75 17.25
N ALA A 846 25.03 26.49 18.56
CA ALA A 846 26.23 26.46 19.41
C ALA A 846 27.27 25.42 18.96
N ASP A 847 26.81 24.36 18.31
CA ASP A 847 27.58 23.23 17.79
C ASP A 847 28.48 23.58 16.59
N VAL A 848 28.09 24.56 15.77
CA VAL A 848 28.89 25.09 14.64
C VAL A 848 29.52 26.46 14.92
N ARG A 849 29.27 27.03 16.10
CA ARG A 849 29.73 28.37 16.50
C ARG A 849 31.26 28.50 16.41
N GLY A 850 31.71 29.59 15.82
CA GLY A 850 33.12 29.91 15.61
C GLY A 850 33.72 29.27 14.35
N THR A 851 32.94 28.52 13.57
CA THR A 851 33.34 28.12 12.21
C THR A 851 33.46 29.37 11.34
N LYS A 852 34.59 29.54 10.66
CA LYS A 852 34.90 30.76 9.89
C LYS A 852 35.33 30.45 8.47
N PHE A 853 34.85 31.24 7.53
CA PHE A 853 35.17 31.16 6.12
C PHE A 853 35.71 32.50 5.62
N LEU A 854 36.92 32.51 5.07
CA LEU A 854 37.59 33.70 4.54
C LEU A 854 37.72 33.60 3.03
N SER A 855 37.33 34.64 2.29
CA SER A 855 37.50 34.78 0.84
C SER A 855 38.25 36.07 0.52
N ILE A 856 39.23 36.01 -0.38
CA ILE A 856 40.05 37.15 -0.83
C ILE A 856 40.18 37.07 -2.35
N LYS A 857 39.65 38.08 -3.06
CA LYS A 857 39.74 38.27 -4.50
C LYS A 857 40.56 39.52 -4.81
N GLU A 858 41.64 39.38 -5.59
CA GLU A 858 42.50 40.49 -6.00
C GLU A 858 42.34 40.77 -7.50
N GLY A 859 41.86 41.96 -7.88
CA GLY A 859 41.54 42.31 -9.28
C GLY A 859 40.57 41.33 -9.97
N ASP A 860 40.84 41.02 -11.24
CA ASP A 860 40.09 40.02 -12.04
C ASP A 860 40.54 38.56 -11.78
N GLY A 861 41.36 38.32 -10.75
CA GLY A 861 41.86 36.99 -10.41
C GLY A 861 40.83 36.10 -9.70
N PRO A 862 41.05 34.78 -9.65
CA PRO A 862 40.17 33.85 -8.92
C PRO A 862 40.26 34.05 -7.40
N SER A 863 39.14 33.94 -6.70
CA SER A 863 39.05 34.10 -5.24
C SER A 863 39.86 33.04 -4.50
N GLN A 864 40.70 33.45 -3.56
CA GLN A 864 41.38 32.57 -2.60
C GLN A 864 40.53 32.42 -1.35
N MET A 865 40.25 31.18 -0.95
CA MET A 865 39.31 30.90 0.13
C MET A 865 39.96 30.04 1.24
N TRP A 866 39.50 30.16 2.49
CA TRP A 866 39.96 29.37 3.64
C TRP A 866 38.81 29.07 4.61
N LEU A 867 38.85 27.90 5.25
CA LEU A 867 37.89 27.44 6.27
C LEU A 867 38.61 27.11 7.57
N TYR A 868 38.05 27.53 8.70
CA TYR A 868 38.49 27.18 10.05
C TYR A 868 37.33 26.63 10.87
N MET A 869 37.59 25.52 11.56
CA MET A 869 36.61 24.80 12.40
C MET A 869 37.17 24.63 13.82
N PRO A 870 36.55 25.22 14.84
CA PRO A 870 37.08 25.20 16.20
C PRO A 870 37.28 23.81 16.80
N ALA A 871 36.40 22.85 16.52
CA ALA A 871 36.50 21.50 17.08
C ALA A 871 37.70 20.72 16.50
N LEU A 872 38.17 21.10 15.31
CA LEU A 872 39.31 20.48 14.63
C LEU A 872 40.64 21.24 14.82
N GLY A 873 40.59 22.50 15.25
CA GLY A 873 41.75 23.29 15.66
C GLY A 873 42.76 23.64 14.55
N ARG A 874 42.36 23.62 13.27
CA ARG A 874 43.23 23.90 12.10
C ARG A 874 42.47 24.62 10.99
N GLU A 875 43.14 25.52 10.26
CA GLU A 875 42.62 26.17 9.03
C GLU A 875 43.08 25.47 7.74
N ARG A 876 42.23 25.45 6.70
CA ARG A 876 42.50 24.82 5.40
C ARG A 876 42.12 25.74 4.22
N ARG A 877 42.80 25.64 3.07
CA ARG A 877 42.63 26.51 1.88
C ARG A 877 41.71 25.89 0.82
N ILE A 878 40.79 26.64 0.20
CA ILE A 878 39.80 26.15 -0.78
C ILE A 878 40.19 26.56 -2.21
N ALA A 879 39.92 25.70 -3.20
CA ALA A 879 40.14 25.96 -4.63
C ALA A 879 39.00 26.81 -5.23
N ALA A 880 39.31 27.63 -6.23
CA ALA A 880 38.44 28.71 -6.71
C ALA A 880 37.34 28.31 -7.71
N ASN A 881 37.17 27.02 -8.03
CA ASN A 881 36.38 26.55 -9.18
C ASN A 881 34.94 26.09 -8.86
N MET A 882 34.29 26.64 -7.82
CA MET A 882 32.90 26.31 -7.43
C MET A 882 31.85 27.37 -7.85
N THR A 883 32.16 28.22 -8.83
CA THR A 883 31.26 29.28 -9.31
C THR A 883 30.12 28.69 -10.15
N GLY A 884 28.93 28.59 -9.55
CA GLY A 884 27.71 28.04 -10.16
C GLY A 884 26.87 27.15 -9.21
N ASP A 885 27.47 26.68 -8.11
CA ASP A 885 26.82 25.75 -7.17
C ASP A 885 25.97 26.46 -6.09
N LYS A 886 25.07 25.71 -5.45
CA LYS A 886 24.26 26.18 -4.31
C LYS A 886 25.18 26.67 -3.17
N PHE A 887 24.89 27.85 -2.62
CA PHE A 887 25.64 28.38 -1.49
C PHE A 887 25.32 27.56 -0.24
N MET A 888 26.28 26.74 0.20
CA MET A 888 26.23 26.02 1.49
C MET A 888 24.92 25.24 1.74
N GLY A 889 24.32 24.66 0.69
CA GLY A 889 23.07 23.89 0.78
C GLY A 889 21.77 24.71 0.82
N THR A 890 21.83 26.03 0.55
CA THR A 890 20.66 26.92 0.45
C THR A 890 20.08 26.98 -0.96
N ASP A 891 18.93 27.64 -1.12
CA ASP A 891 18.29 27.88 -2.42
C ASP A 891 18.90 29.05 -3.21
N PHE A 892 19.88 29.73 -2.61
CA PHE A 892 20.66 30.78 -3.26
C PHE A 892 21.94 30.21 -3.89
N THR A 893 22.34 30.74 -5.04
CA THR A 893 23.69 30.54 -5.59
C THR A 893 24.70 31.51 -4.97
N TYR A 894 26.00 31.24 -5.13
CA TYR A 894 27.05 32.17 -4.69
C TYR A 894 26.92 33.58 -5.34
N GLU A 895 26.40 33.66 -6.57
CA GLU A 895 26.18 34.92 -7.29
C GLU A 895 24.93 35.66 -6.79
N GLU A 896 23.85 34.93 -6.47
CA GLU A 896 22.62 35.50 -5.92
C GLU A 896 22.83 36.12 -4.52
N ILE A 897 23.70 35.54 -3.70
CA ILE A 897 24.10 36.13 -2.41
C ILE A 897 25.05 37.32 -2.57
N ALA A 898 25.87 37.34 -3.62
CA ALA A 898 26.82 38.43 -3.87
C ALA A 898 26.14 39.74 -4.32
N GLY A 899 24.92 39.65 -4.89
CA GLY A 899 24.04 40.78 -5.18
C GLY A 899 24.35 41.53 -6.48
N ASP A 900 24.65 40.82 -7.57
CA ASP A 900 25.17 41.40 -8.82
C ASP A 900 24.11 41.45 -9.95
N PHE A 901 22.94 42.10 -9.73
CA PHE A 901 21.85 42.18 -10.71
C PHE A 901 21.45 43.62 -11.07
N ASP A 902 21.47 43.95 -12.36
CA ASP A 902 21.02 45.26 -12.91
C ASP A 902 19.74 45.08 -13.76
N TYR A 903 18.58 45.35 -13.16
CA TYR A 903 17.27 45.12 -13.80
C TYR A 903 16.85 46.24 -14.77
N GLU A 904 17.44 47.44 -14.67
CA GLU A 904 17.06 48.61 -15.48
C GLU A 904 17.64 48.53 -16.89
N GLU A 905 18.86 48.02 -17.04
CA GLU A 905 19.52 47.85 -18.35
C GLU A 905 19.14 46.54 -19.05
N GLN A 906 18.66 45.54 -18.31
CA GLN A 906 18.53 44.16 -18.80
C GLN A 906 17.10 43.71 -19.13
N TYR A 907 16.04 44.47 -18.77
CA TYR A 907 14.65 44.04 -18.98
C TYR A 907 13.70 45.19 -19.42
N SER A 908 12.55 44.84 -20.03
CA SER A 908 11.46 45.77 -20.38
C SER A 908 10.12 45.33 -19.78
N ALA A 909 9.28 46.25 -19.29
CA ALA A 909 8.09 45.86 -18.50
C ALA A 909 6.73 46.08 -19.16
N VAL A 910 5.79 45.23 -18.76
CA VAL A 910 4.35 45.32 -19.03
C VAL A 910 3.60 45.32 -17.70
N ARG A 911 2.78 46.35 -17.40
CA ARG A 911 1.97 46.32 -16.16
C ARG A 911 0.74 45.43 -16.27
N LEU A 912 0.58 44.59 -15.26
CA LEU A 912 -0.59 43.80 -14.96
C LEU A 912 -1.48 44.53 -13.90
N PRO A 913 -2.73 44.13 -13.67
CA PRO A 913 -3.60 44.79 -12.70
C PRO A 913 -2.96 44.87 -11.31
N ASP A 914 -3.15 45.99 -10.61
CA ASP A 914 -2.62 46.18 -9.25
C ASP A 914 -3.17 45.12 -8.31
N GLU A 915 -2.32 44.64 -7.41
CA GLU A 915 -2.71 43.67 -6.40
C GLU A 915 -2.61 44.32 -5.01
N THR A 916 -3.26 43.72 -4.01
CA THR A 916 -3.00 44.07 -2.61
C THR A 916 -2.22 42.93 -2.00
N VAL A 917 -0.96 43.18 -1.65
CA VAL A 917 -0.06 42.21 -1.00
C VAL A 917 0.28 42.75 0.39
N ASP A 918 0.02 41.95 1.42
CA ASP A 918 0.30 42.27 2.83
C ASP A 918 -0.29 43.60 3.34
N GLY A 919 -1.47 43.98 2.86
CA GLY A 919 -2.19 45.20 3.27
C GLY A 919 -1.69 46.49 2.63
N TYR A 920 -0.66 46.40 1.79
CA TYR A 920 -0.19 47.48 0.93
C TYR A 920 -0.74 47.30 -0.48
N GLY A 921 -1.11 48.39 -1.13
CA GLY A 921 -1.35 48.33 -2.57
C GLY A 921 -0.01 48.20 -3.29
N VAL A 922 0.05 47.28 -4.26
CA VAL A 922 1.25 46.97 -5.03
C VAL A 922 0.95 46.99 -6.52
N TYR A 923 1.96 47.34 -7.28
CA TYR A 923 2.00 47.32 -8.73
C TYR A 923 2.61 46.02 -9.21
N VAL A 924 2.04 45.40 -10.25
CA VAL A 924 2.53 44.12 -10.80
C VAL A 924 3.13 44.32 -12.18
N LEU A 925 4.37 43.90 -12.38
CA LEU A 925 5.16 44.14 -13.59
C LEU A 925 5.63 42.80 -14.16
N ASP A 926 5.45 42.59 -15.45
CA ASP A 926 5.96 41.44 -16.20
C ASP A 926 7.13 41.90 -17.06
N LEU A 927 8.33 41.39 -16.80
CA LEU A 927 9.61 41.84 -17.34
C LEU A 927 10.12 40.88 -18.41
N GLU A 928 10.26 41.37 -19.64
CA GLU A 928 10.84 40.67 -20.79
C GLU A 928 12.35 40.93 -20.90
N PRO A 929 13.19 39.90 -21.10
CA PRO A 929 14.66 39.99 -21.02
C PRO A 929 15.34 40.58 -22.27
N GLY A 930 16.51 41.21 -22.05
CA GLY A 930 17.52 41.56 -23.06
C GLY A 930 18.55 40.45 -23.29
N ALA A 931 19.59 40.73 -24.09
CA ALA A 931 20.52 39.71 -24.62
C ALA A 931 21.43 39.02 -23.57
N ASP A 932 21.64 39.62 -22.40
CA ASP A 932 22.57 39.16 -21.34
C ASP A 932 21.86 38.84 -20.00
N ALA A 933 20.54 38.61 -20.03
CA ALA A 933 19.73 38.38 -18.83
C ALA A 933 19.85 36.94 -18.28
N PRO A 934 19.98 36.74 -16.95
CA PRO A 934 20.13 35.41 -16.33
C PRO A 934 18.82 34.59 -16.28
N TYR A 935 17.66 35.22 -16.46
CA TYR A 935 16.34 34.58 -16.47
C TYR A 935 15.55 34.97 -17.74
N GLU A 936 14.78 34.04 -18.30
CA GLU A 936 14.02 34.27 -19.55
C GLU A 936 12.78 35.14 -19.38
N ARG A 937 12.33 35.33 -18.14
CA ARG A 937 11.22 36.20 -17.76
C ARG A 937 11.27 36.46 -16.26
N VAL A 938 10.89 37.65 -15.83
CA VAL A 938 10.77 37.98 -14.40
C VAL A 938 9.45 38.68 -14.16
N LYS A 939 8.68 38.26 -13.15
CA LYS A 939 7.45 38.96 -12.74
C LYS A 939 7.65 39.57 -11.35
N MET A 940 7.32 40.85 -11.18
CA MET A 940 7.71 41.64 -10.01
C MET A 940 6.52 42.41 -9.41
N TRP A 941 6.43 42.42 -8.07
CA TRP A 941 5.42 43.17 -7.32
C TRP A 941 6.08 44.28 -6.50
N VAL A 942 5.61 45.51 -6.64
CA VAL A 942 6.28 46.71 -6.14
C VAL A 942 5.31 47.58 -5.35
N ARG A 943 5.65 47.96 -4.13
CA ARG A 943 4.77 48.74 -3.24
C ARG A 943 4.47 50.15 -3.77
N HIS A 944 3.21 50.60 -3.64
CA HIS A 944 2.79 51.95 -4.04
C HIS A 944 3.53 53.08 -3.33
N GLU A 945 3.81 52.91 -2.03
CA GLU A 945 4.56 53.86 -1.22
C GLU A 945 6.03 53.41 -1.12
N GLY A 946 6.96 54.26 -1.54
CA GLY A 946 8.40 54.02 -1.46
C GLY A 946 9.00 53.16 -2.59
N MET A 947 8.19 52.66 -3.53
CA MET A 947 8.62 51.88 -4.70
C MET A 947 9.53 50.68 -4.39
N LEU A 948 9.25 50.00 -3.27
CA LEU A 948 10.03 48.85 -2.81
C LEU A 948 9.52 47.55 -3.43
N PRO A 949 10.38 46.72 -4.06
CA PRO A 949 9.97 45.43 -4.59
C PRO A 949 9.72 44.44 -3.45
N MET A 950 8.54 43.82 -3.44
CA MET A 950 8.10 42.91 -2.39
C MET A 950 8.18 41.44 -2.80
N ARG A 951 8.08 41.14 -4.10
CA ARG A 951 8.10 39.78 -4.64
C ARG A 951 8.61 39.76 -6.07
N LEU A 952 9.38 38.73 -6.42
CA LEU A 952 9.86 38.41 -7.75
C LEU A 952 9.58 36.93 -8.03
N GLU A 953 9.12 36.61 -9.24
CA GLU A 953 9.04 35.26 -9.80
C GLU A 953 10.01 35.16 -10.97
N LEU A 954 10.91 34.18 -10.94
CA LEU A 954 12.04 34.02 -11.85
C LEU A 954 11.82 32.76 -12.70
N PHE A 955 11.82 32.90 -14.03
CA PHE A 955 11.54 31.82 -14.97
C PHE A 955 12.83 31.36 -15.68
N GLY A 956 13.11 30.06 -15.65
CA GLY A 956 14.26 29.45 -16.33
C GLY A 956 14.02 29.23 -17.83
N HIS A 957 15.08 28.82 -18.55
CA HIS A 957 15.01 28.62 -20.00
C HIS A 957 13.93 27.59 -20.42
N GLY A 958 12.91 28.03 -21.16
CA GLY A 958 11.85 27.21 -21.75
C GLY A 958 10.73 26.78 -20.79
N THR A 959 10.65 27.32 -19.57
CA THR A 959 9.62 26.93 -18.57
C THR A 959 8.42 27.89 -18.55
N ALA A 960 7.20 27.33 -18.47
CA ALA A 960 5.96 28.12 -18.38
C ALA A 960 5.62 28.56 -16.94
N GLU A 961 6.20 27.90 -15.95
CA GLU A 961 6.07 28.17 -14.51
C GLU A 961 7.42 28.71 -13.97
N PRO A 962 7.40 29.54 -12.90
CA PRO A 962 8.62 30.08 -12.33
C PRO A 962 9.46 28.95 -11.73
N SER A 963 10.77 28.99 -11.94
CA SER A 963 11.71 28.06 -11.30
C SER A 963 12.05 28.49 -9.88
N LYS A 964 12.04 29.80 -9.60
CA LYS A 964 12.27 30.35 -8.26
C LYS A 964 11.36 31.55 -7.96
N THR A 965 11.08 31.79 -6.68
CA THR A 965 10.34 32.97 -6.21
C THR A 965 11.10 33.64 -5.07
N LEU A 966 11.38 34.94 -5.17
CA LEU A 966 12.02 35.74 -4.12
C LEU A 966 11.01 36.71 -3.50
N GLN A 967 10.84 36.67 -2.19
CA GLN A 967 10.03 37.63 -1.42
C GLN A 967 10.91 38.49 -0.53
N LEU A 968 10.63 39.78 -0.47
CA LEU A 968 11.38 40.78 0.29
C LEU A 968 10.43 41.52 1.24
N GLY A 969 10.86 41.73 2.48
CA GLY A 969 10.04 42.33 3.53
C GLY A 969 10.85 42.98 4.65
N ASP A 970 10.15 43.51 5.66
CA ASP A 970 10.74 44.22 6.81
C ASP A 970 11.80 45.26 6.42
N PHE A 971 11.45 46.17 5.51
CA PHE A 971 12.35 47.23 5.06
C PHE A 971 12.61 48.25 6.18
N ARG A 972 13.89 48.53 6.46
CA ARG A 972 14.31 49.52 7.45
C ARG A 972 15.32 50.49 6.83
N GLU A 973 15.26 51.75 7.28
CA GLU A 973 16.21 52.78 6.86
C GLU A 973 17.56 52.57 7.57
N VAL A 974 18.62 52.34 6.80
CA VAL A 974 20.01 52.21 7.27
C VAL A 974 20.83 53.24 6.49
N GLU A 975 21.35 54.26 7.19
CA GLU A 975 22.15 55.35 6.62
C GLU A 975 21.56 56.09 5.40
N GLY A 976 20.22 56.11 5.29
CA GLY A 976 19.50 56.84 4.24
C GLY A 976 19.00 55.96 3.09
N GLU A 977 19.28 54.65 3.11
CA GLU A 977 18.75 53.66 2.16
C GLU A 977 17.80 52.68 2.84
N MET A 978 16.75 52.24 2.13
CA MET A 978 15.77 51.28 2.65
C MET A 978 16.22 49.85 2.33
N ILE A 979 16.71 49.11 3.33
CA ILE A 979 17.22 47.74 3.17
C ILE A 979 16.19 46.72 3.69
N PRO A 980 15.82 45.68 2.91
CA PRO A 980 14.95 44.61 3.39
C PRO A 980 15.66 43.78 4.45
N HIS A 981 15.10 43.70 5.65
CA HIS A 981 15.63 42.85 6.72
C HIS A 981 15.04 41.44 6.69
N TYR A 982 14.18 41.14 5.71
CA TYR A 982 13.63 39.81 5.47
C TYR A 982 13.69 39.48 3.97
N LEU A 983 14.27 38.32 3.66
CA LEU A 983 14.32 37.76 2.31
C LEU A 983 13.85 36.31 2.39
N GLU A 984 13.09 35.85 1.41
CA GLU A 984 12.68 34.44 1.28
C GLU A 984 12.82 34.03 -0.17
N MET A 985 13.77 33.14 -0.48
CA MET A 985 13.93 32.52 -1.79
C MET A 985 13.30 31.13 -1.78
N ARG A 986 12.41 30.84 -2.73
CA ARG A 986 11.81 29.52 -2.95
C ARG A 986 12.34 28.93 -4.24
N ASP A 987 12.72 27.67 -4.22
CA ASP A 987 12.95 26.85 -5.41
C ASP A 987 11.65 26.09 -5.69
N GLU A 988 10.91 26.50 -6.72
CA GLU A 988 9.58 25.98 -7.02
C GLU A 988 9.63 24.56 -7.62
N LEU A 989 10.79 24.17 -8.16
CA LEU A 989 11.03 22.83 -8.70
C LEU A 989 11.40 21.84 -7.60
N ALA A 990 12.36 22.23 -6.75
CA ALA A 990 12.76 21.42 -5.60
C ALA A 990 11.77 21.51 -4.44
N LYS A 991 10.82 22.47 -4.46
CA LYS A 991 9.88 22.81 -3.38
C LYS A 991 10.55 23.17 -2.06
N THR A 992 11.77 23.69 -2.10
CA THR A 992 12.54 24.15 -0.94
C THR A 992 12.44 25.66 -0.79
N ARG A 993 12.72 26.20 0.41
CA ARG A 993 12.87 27.66 0.58
C ARG A 993 13.92 28.04 1.60
N THR A 994 14.58 29.17 1.38
CA THR A 994 15.57 29.75 2.28
C THR A 994 15.16 31.17 2.66
N ILE A 995 15.03 31.43 3.96
CA ILE A 995 14.71 32.73 4.55
C ILE A 995 15.99 33.35 5.14
N ILE A 996 16.30 34.59 4.81
CA ILE A 996 17.39 35.36 5.42
C ILE A 996 16.76 36.53 6.18
N LYS A 997 17.06 36.64 7.48
CA LYS A 997 16.68 37.78 8.32
C LYS A 997 17.92 38.54 8.75
N LEU A 998 17.99 39.83 8.45
CA LEU A 998 19.10 40.68 8.86
C LEU A 998 18.78 41.32 10.22
N SER A 999 19.72 41.26 11.16
CA SER A 999 19.52 41.78 12.53
C SER A 999 20.33 43.04 12.82
N GLU A 1000 21.58 43.10 12.38
CA GLU A 1000 22.47 44.26 12.54
C GLU A 1000 23.23 44.51 11.23
N ILE A 1001 23.25 45.76 10.75
CA ILE A 1001 23.99 46.19 9.55
C ILE A 1001 24.76 47.46 9.92
N SER A 1002 26.06 47.48 9.61
CA SER A 1002 26.94 48.64 9.77
C SER A 1002 27.82 48.82 8.53
N SER A 1003 27.91 50.04 8.04
CA SER A 1003 28.79 50.48 6.93
C SER A 1003 30.14 51.01 7.45
N GLU A 1004 30.41 50.95 8.76
CA GLU A 1004 31.70 51.37 9.30
C GLU A 1004 32.84 50.53 8.70
N GLY A 1005 33.97 51.19 8.40
CA GLY A 1005 35.13 50.54 7.79
C GLY A 1005 35.64 49.36 8.63
N VAL A 1006 35.61 48.17 8.04
CA VAL A 1006 36.11 46.94 8.67
C VAL A 1006 37.64 46.96 8.71
N ALA A 1007 38.22 46.65 9.87
CA ALA A 1007 39.68 46.59 10.01
C ALA A 1007 40.28 45.48 9.14
N GLU A 1008 41.33 45.80 8.37
CA GLU A 1008 41.93 44.88 7.39
C GLU A 1008 42.50 43.60 8.04
N ASP A 1009 42.84 43.63 9.33
CA ASP A 1009 43.37 42.48 10.07
C ASP A 1009 42.37 41.34 10.26
N ILE A 1010 41.07 41.63 10.14
CA ILE A 1010 39.97 40.64 10.17
C ILE A 1010 40.09 39.66 9.00
N PHE A 1011 40.57 40.11 7.84
CA PHE A 1011 40.76 39.29 6.64
C PHE A 1011 42.09 38.53 6.61
N SER A 1012 42.69 38.28 7.79
CA SER A 1012 43.96 37.56 7.91
C SER A 1012 43.79 36.13 8.40
N LEU A 1013 44.67 35.22 7.97
CA LEU A 1013 44.74 33.85 8.51
C LEU A 1013 44.96 33.80 10.02
N ARG A 1014 45.54 34.85 10.60
CA ARG A 1014 45.72 34.96 12.05
C ARG A 1014 44.39 35.22 12.76
N TYR A 1015 43.51 36.03 12.18
CA TYR A 1015 42.17 36.28 12.71
C TYR A 1015 41.25 35.08 12.48
N LEU A 1016 41.41 34.40 11.34
CA LEU A 1016 40.69 33.16 11.04
C LEU A 1016 40.88 32.08 12.12
N ARG A 1017 42.06 32.01 12.75
CA ARG A 1017 42.40 31.06 13.83
C ARG A 1017 41.98 31.50 15.25
N ARG A 1018 41.67 32.78 15.44
CA ARG A 1018 41.27 33.36 16.73
C ARG A 1018 39.78 33.24 16.90
#